data_AF-A0A9P6PQG1-F1
#
_entry.id   AF-A0A9P6PQG1-F1
#
_cell.length_a   1.000
_cell.length_b   1.000
_cell.length_c   1.000
_cell.angle_alpha   90.00
_cell.angle_beta   90.00
_cell.angle_gamma   90.00
#
_symmetry.space_group_name_H-M   'P 1'
#
loop_
_entity.id
_entity.type
_entity.pdbx_description
1 polymer ?
#
loop_
_entity_poly.entity_id
_entity_poly.type
_entity_poly.pdbx_seq_one_letter_code
_entity_poly.pdbx_strand_id
1 'polypeptide(L)'
;MPPMQPPLYSLRSVPLQYLRFSRALRILCLCPAIWGVYGHFLQIKEIHQRDAREMLTLKSTVLDNYVGILWCLLDGLWSFYLTNGLVRRWFTYYEPRPALIRQFTLATIFWFSVASIVNFFGSDQPIWPWMLIAVILAVAQTIQHIHFRFRGMYKMDVVMRPRGDTRALILKTLIVPGGIVSFLTMIMLLYQNALRPSTSETLATNAISAISTINSGKAVIGAAKLQVLILVLSSWSPKGFEKRQTFRETTLKLMPPMSPDISYMYKFVLGEPPSARVKSSLGNKIQEEQEMHDDLLLLQVSDKYEDLSLKVFKAMEWSNQYKFDFLCKTDDDIFVRWDTVASELMDLGPTHYYWRGLAHWNMIPITNKANKNIDSQFKLGTLPPFTAGSLYILSRDIISILTYPGPRLFTKNEDQNIGIWLHPFNIRPIHDRRMQQWDVCEDDMIAKHFSDAFEPLESMHDMYKNIKEHRSMCHGFRQHFCAACYSCIGRANHWRDWGFDCDSIRGVTMLGRNDLYQAGGSGSGAGGGGAGAIEIMDEMPRFKKNEEWIVPGVLTESSSIFSDTDDWGRLHWAIWTTDPSSTWLLRHYQTIDSLFVQNPNAVLIVLSNTLPAQFFADYTKHGYKIHVLPFSKETLLKRRWFFGPRSEEWLKRWDDWEKGGQFFPIHLSDYLRLVVLYKYGGLYMDLDAMWLRPPGNGMAEFIGSDVSDTDSDRSWTLDERNTYLPNGVMRFRRGRAMFRHIAEDVFSLANYDAECFNCGGPKAFTVYAKAHRSDMEKSGVVILPREALYPYNWREIEAGIKASSDAEQELARIEERSIGLHLYGKVTNKKSIEHGSVVDLAARKWSLDLSRFASGGLADHAPGLKLQGPKTIYYRMAMTGRALDLKHSLLDKVPGAFRGVDAVFVRGFDMASLSTTTGAGVQQHQQQQPVPKVRRKAMIQISVRDGQISMDGTTGAGTRRVEMDLGDTTTLAQLNLALSRIVYRPPAVGLTTWQGKDVVSIQVQFGELKENLSVEVVRRTA
;
A
#
# COMPACT_ATOMS: atom_id res chain seq x y z
N MET A 1 -90.30 -39.37 38.42
CA MET A 1 -89.50 -40.21 37.49
C MET A 1 -88.08 -40.27 38.02
N PRO A 2 -87.43 -41.44 38.08
CA PRO A 2 -86.04 -41.54 38.54
C PRO A 2 -85.12 -40.78 37.56
N PRO A 3 -84.06 -40.11 38.04
CA PRO A 3 -83.12 -39.42 37.17
C PRO A 3 -82.38 -40.47 36.33
N MET A 4 -82.56 -40.39 35.00
CA MET A 4 -81.81 -41.18 34.03
C MET A 4 -80.31 -41.06 34.31
N GLN A 5 -79.69 -42.18 34.66
CA GLN A 5 -78.24 -42.28 34.73
C GLN A 5 -77.65 -42.08 33.31
N PRO A 6 -76.60 -41.27 33.14
CA PRO A 6 -75.96 -41.13 31.84
C PRO A 6 -75.37 -42.49 31.40
N PRO A 7 -75.52 -42.88 30.12
CA PRO A 7 -75.02 -44.17 29.64
C PRO A 7 -73.50 -44.23 29.75
N LEU A 8 -73.00 -45.29 30.41
CA LEU A 8 -71.59 -45.66 30.45
C LEU A 8 -71.18 -46.16 29.06
N TYR A 9 -70.53 -45.31 28.28
CA TYR A 9 -70.00 -45.70 26.98
C TYR A 9 -68.74 -46.57 27.18
N SER A 10 -68.82 -47.81 26.70
CA SER A 10 -67.63 -48.65 26.50
C SER A 10 -66.75 -48.01 25.41
N LEU A 11 -65.43 -47.96 25.59
CA LEU A 11 -64.50 -47.47 24.56
C LEU A 11 -64.65 -48.19 23.20
N ARG A 12 -65.32 -49.35 23.15
CA ARG A 12 -65.66 -50.10 21.93
C ARG A 12 -66.91 -49.59 21.18
N SER A 13 -67.74 -48.74 21.79
CA SER A 13 -68.99 -48.22 21.18
C SER A 13 -68.90 -46.78 20.66
N VAL A 14 -67.72 -46.14 20.70
CA VAL A 14 -67.52 -44.79 20.15
C VAL A 14 -67.32 -44.87 18.63
N PRO A 15 -68.10 -44.14 17.81
CA PRO A 15 -67.96 -44.16 16.35
C PRO A 15 -66.54 -43.77 15.90
N LEU A 16 -66.06 -44.44 14.84
CA LEU A 16 -64.68 -44.32 14.34
C LEU A 16 -64.30 -42.86 14.02
N GLN A 17 -65.24 -42.06 13.54
CA GLN A 17 -65.05 -40.63 13.24
C GLN A 17 -64.66 -39.80 14.47
N TYR A 18 -65.28 -40.04 15.64
CA TYR A 18 -64.97 -39.33 16.87
C TYR A 18 -63.64 -39.79 17.46
N LEU A 19 -63.28 -41.06 17.28
CA LEU A 19 -61.96 -41.57 17.64
C LEU A 19 -60.85 -40.97 16.75
N ARG A 20 -61.10 -40.80 15.44
CA ARG A 20 -60.18 -40.11 14.52
C ARG A 20 -60.01 -38.64 14.90
N PHE A 21 -61.11 -37.93 15.18
CA PHE A 21 -61.06 -36.53 15.60
C PHE A 21 -60.33 -36.36 16.95
N SER A 22 -60.59 -37.25 17.92
CA SER A 22 -59.86 -37.25 19.20
C SER A 22 -58.37 -37.55 19.04
N ARG A 23 -57.97 -38.39 18.08
CA ARG A 23 -56.55 -38.59 17.73
C ARG A 23 -55.95 -37.31 17.16
N ALA A 24 -56.62 -36.64 16.23
CA ALA A 24 -56.17 -35.37 15.68
C ALA A 24 -55.99 -34.29 16.76
N LEU A 25 -56.96 -34.15 17.67
CA LEU A 25 -56.85 -33.21 18.80
C LEU A 25 -55.74 -33.55 19.79
N ARG A 26 -55.40 -34.84 19.98
CA ARG A 26 -54.24 -35.23 20.80
C ARG A 26 -52.92 -34.89 20.13
N ILE A 27 -52.84 -35.06 18.81
CA ILE A 27 -51.68 -34.64 18.03
C ILE A 27 -51.53 -33.11 18.09
N LEU A 28 -52.64 -32.37 18.08
CA LEU A 28 -52.62 -30.92 18.22
C LEU A 28 -51.98 -30.45 19.56
N CYS A 29 -52.13 -31.23 20.63
CA CYS A 29 -51.47 -30.95 21.91
C CYS A 29 -49.93 -31.14 21.87
N LEU A 30 -49.38 -31.80 20.85
CA LEU A 30 -47.93 -31.95 20.66
C LEU A 30 -47.30 -30.78 19.93
N CYS A 31 -48.08 -30.02 19.15
CA CYS A 31 -47.57 -28.94 18.31
C CYS A 31 -46.77 -27.87 19.08
N PRO A 32 -47.16 -27.42 20.30
CA PRO A 32 -46.34 -26.46 21.04
C PRO A 32 -44.94 -27.00 21.35
N ALA A 33 -44.84 -28.27 21.78
CA ALA A 33 -43.55 -28.93 22.04
C ALA A 33 -42.72 -29.09 20.76
N ILE A 34 -43.35 -29.48 19.64
CA ILE A 34 -42.67 -29.58 18.33
C ILE A 34 -42.15 -28.21 17.87
N TRP A 35 -42.95 -27.16 18.05
CA TRP A 35 -42.53 -25.79 17.75
C TRP A 35 -41.38 -25.33 18.65
N GLY A 36 -41.40 -25.71 19.93
CA GLY A 36 -40.29 -25.51 20.86
C GLY A 36 -38.99 -26.14 20.39
N VAL A 37 -39.04 -27.42 19.99
CA VAL A 37 -37.88 -28.13 19.42
C VAL A 37 -37.35 -27.42 18.17
N TYR A 38 -38.22 -27.04 17.25
CA TYR A 38 -37.84 -26.30 16.05
C TYR A 38 -37.23 -24.93 16.39
N GLY A 39 -37.82 -24.21 17.34
CA GLY A 39 -37.32 -22.93 17.84
C GLY A 39 -35.91 -23.04 18.42
N HIS A 40 -35.64 -24.06 19.24
CA HIS A 40 -34.29 -24.29 19.77
C HIS A 40 -33.28 -24.66 18.67
N PHE A 41 -33.66 -25.43 17.66
CA PHE A 41 -32.78 -25.70 16.51
C PHE A 41 -32.43 -24.43 15.72
N LEU A 42 -33.40 -23.52 15.54
CA LEU A 42 -33.13 -22.21 14.94
C LEU A 42 -32.20 -21.37 15.82
N GLN A 43 -32.44 -21.34 17.14
CA GLN A 43 -31.59 -20.63 18.09
C GLN A 43 -30.16 -21.17 18.13
N ILE A 44 -29.94 -22.49 18.05
CA ILE A 44 -28.60 -23.09 17.96
C ILE A 44 -27.84 -22.56 16.73
N LYS A 45 -28.53 -22.42 15.59
CA LYS A 45 -27.93 -21.86 14.37
C LYS A 45 -27.63 -20.37 14.50
N GLU A 46 -28.48 -19.61 15.19
CA GLU A 46 -28.29 -18.18 15.43
C GLU A 46 -27.24 -17.86 16.50
N ILE A 47 -27.11 -18.66 17.56
CA ILE A 47 -26.10 -18.47 18.62
C ILE A 47 -24.69 -18.51 18.02
N HIS A 48 -24.42 -19.44 17.11
CA HIS A 48 -23.16 -19.48 16.36
C HIS A 48 -22.89 -18.22 15.53
N GLN A 49 -23.91 -17.43 15.18
CA GLN A 49 -23.78 -16.16 14.48
C GLN A 49 -23.75 -14.95 15.42
N ARG A 50 -24.41 -15.01 16.59
CA ARG A 50 -24.51 -13.93 17.58
C ARG A 50 -23.28 -13.83 18.48
N ASP A 51 -22.67 -14.96 18.86
CA ASP A 51 -21.40 -15.01 19.60
C ASP A 51 -20.26 -14.31 18.82
N ALA A 52 -20.42 -14.13 17.50
CA ALA A 52 -19.44 -13.52 16.63
C ALA A 52 -19.48 -11.96 16.60
N ARG A 53 -20.45 -11.28 17.26
CA ARG A 53 -20.65 -9.82 17.01
C ARG A 53 -21.04 -8.91 18.18
N GLU A 54 -21.35 -9.36 19.41
CA GLU A 54 -21.79 -8.43 20.47
C GLU A 54 -21.09 -8.54 21.83
N MET A 55 -20.90 -7.36 22.42
CA MET A 55 -20.17 -7.01 23.65
C MET A 55 -20.98 -7.27 24.95
N LEU A 56 -22.08 -8.03 24.88
CA LEU A 56 -22.93 -8.38 26.03
C LEU A 56 -22.83 -9.89 26.29
N THR A 57 -22.44 -10.26 27.51
CA THR A 57 -22.35 -11.66 27.95
C THR A 57 -23.73 -12.33 27.89
N LEU A 58 -24.01 -13.07 26.83
CA LEU A 58 -25.17 -13.95 26.76
C LEU A 58 -25.00 -15.11 27.75
N LYS A 59 -26.05 -15.37 28.53
CA LYS A 59 -26.02 -16.41 29.58
C LYS A 59 -26.24 -17.83 29.02
N SER A 60 -26.87 -17.98 27.86
CA SER A 60 -27.27 -19.27 27.29
C SER A 60 -26.32 -19.76 26.21
N THR A 61 -26.02 -21.06 26.23
CA THR A 61 -25.10 -21.73 25.32
C THR A 61 -25.84 -22.63 24.33
N VAL A 62 -25.10 -23.17 23.35
CA VAL A 62 -25.58 -24.24 22.46
C VAL A 62 -26.06 -25.45 23.27
N LEU A 63 -25.37 -25.81 24.36
CA LEU A 63 -25.76 -26.92 25.22
C LEU A 63 -27.07 -26.65 25.95
N ASP A 64 -27.29 -25.40 26.41
CA ASP A 64 -28.54 -25.02 27.08
C ASP A 64 -29.76 -25.18 26.17
N ASN A 65 -29.58 -25.01 24.86
CA ASN A 65 -30.63 -25.25 23.86
C ASN A 65 -30.85 -26.73 23.57
N TYR A 66 -29.81 -27.56 23.57
CA TYR A 66 -29.97 -29.02 23.51
C TYR A 66 -30.71 -29.56 24.74
N VAL A 67 -30.42 -29.01 25.92
CA VAL A 67 -31.17 -29.31 27.15
C VAL A 67 -32.62 -28.85 27.01
N GLY A 68 -32.86 -27.64 26.51
CA GLY A 68 -34.21 -27.14 26.19
C GLY A 68 -35.01 -28.08 25.29
N ILE A 69 -34.37 -28.67 24.26
CA ILE A 69 -34.98 -29.68 23.39
C ILE A 69 -35.41 -30.93 24.18
N LEU A 70 -34.58 -31.42 25.12
CA LEU A 70 -34.94 -32.58 25.95
C LEU A 70 -36.18 -32.30 26.81
N TRP A 71 -36.30 -31.10 27.37
CA TRP A 71 -37.48 -30.68 28.13
C TRP A 71 -38.72 -30.50 27.24
N CYS A 72 -38.58 -29.95 26.03
CA CYS A 72 -39.68 -29.89 25.06
C CYS A 72 -40.23 -31.29 24.73
N LEU A 73 -39.34 -32.28 24.51
CA LEU A 73 -39.73 -33.65 24.20
C LEU A 73 -40.46 -34.31 25.38
N LEU A 74 -40.01 -34.05 26.61
CA LEU A 74 -40.68 -34.50 27.83
C LEU A 74 -42.08 -33.91 27.95
N ASP A 75 -42.23 -32.61 27.70
CA ASP A 75 -43.52 -31.92 27.75
C ASP A 75 -44.49 -32.43 26.69
N GLY A 76 -44.01 -32.71 25.48
CA GLY A 76 -44.80 -33.37 24.45
C GLY A 76 -45.30 -34.74 24.92
N LEU A 77 -44.41 -35.56 25.50
CA LEU A 77 -44.75 -36.88 26.02
C LEU A 77 -45.80 -36.82 27.15
N TRP A 78 -45.60 -35.93 28.12
CA TRP A 78 -46.50 -35.76 29.27
C TRP A 78 -47.84 -35.14 28.88
N SER A 79 -47.85 -34.16 27.98
CA SER A 79 -49.08 -33.61 27.40
C SER A 79 -49.90 -34.70 26.69
N PHE A 80 -49.22 -35.58 25.93
CA PHE A 80 -49.88 -36.72 25.29
C PHE A 80 -50.44 -37.73 26.29
N TYR A 81 -49.70 -38.07 27.35
CA TYR A 81 -50.20 -38.99 28.38
C TYR A 81 -51.39 -38.41 29.16
N LEU A 82 -51.29 -37.15 29.58
CA LEU A 82 -52.35 -36.43 30.30
C LEU A 82 -53.64 -36.41 29.46
N THR A 83 -53.55 -35.97 28.21
CA THR A 83 -54.69 -35.89 27.29
C THR A 83 -55.26 -37.26 26.96
N ASN A 84 -54.43 -38.28 26.73
CA ASN A 84 -54.90 -39.65 26.49
C ASN A 84 -55.65 -40.22 27.70
N GLY A 85 -55.17 -39.96 28.92
CA GLY A 85 -55.87 -40.37 30.15
C GLY A 85 -57.20 -39.64 30.34
N LEU A 86 -57.25 -38.33 30.07
CA LEU A 86 -58.45 -37.51 30.28
C LEU A 86 -59.53 -37.87 29.26
N VAL A 87 -59.14 -38.09 28.01
CA VAL A 87 -60.05 -38.47 26.92
C VAL A 87 -60.65 -39.85 27.15
N ARG A 88 -59.84 -40.85 27.55
CA ARG A 88 -60.36 -42.19 27.91
C ARG A 88 -61.43 -42.09 29.00
N ARG A 89 -61.21 -41.22 29.99
CA ARG A 89 -62.19 -40.94 31.04
C ARG A 89 -63.40 -40.20 30.49
N TRP A 90 -63.23 -39.15 29.70
CA TRP A 90 -64.35 -38.36 29.20
C TRP A 90 -65.27 -39.18 28.32
N PHE A 91 -64.74 -40.05 27.47
CA PHE A 91 -65.56 -41.00 26.70
C PHE A 91 -66.25 -42.06 27.56
N THR A 92 -65.85 -42.25 28.82
CA THR A 92 -66.54 -43.16 29.75
C THR A 92 -67.74 -42.49 30.42
N TYR A 93 -67.68 -41.17 30.67
CA TYR A 93 -68.67 -40.43 31.49
C TYR A 93 -69.51 -39.41 30.72
N TYR A 94 -69.12 -39.07 29.50
CA TYR A 94 -69.78 -38.06 28.68
C TYR A 94 -69.98 -38.60 27.27
N GLU A 95 -70.99 -38.08 26.58
CA GLU A 95 -71.18 -38.34 25.16
C GLU A 95 -69.97 -37.86 24.34
N PRO A 96 -69.74 -38.44 23.14
CA PRO A 96 -68.56 -38.11 22.35
C PRO A 96 -68.41 -36.62 22.02
N ARG A 97 -69.50 -35.90 21.78
CA ARG A 97 -69.47 -34.46 21.43
C ARG A 97 -68.97 -33.58 22.59
N PRO A 98 -69.59 -33.58 23.81
CA PRO A 98 -69.05 -32.85 24.95
C PRO A 98 -67.62 -33.25 25.36
N ALA A 99 -67.28 -34.53 25.23
CA ALA A 99 -65.92 -35.02 25.52
C ALA A 99 -64.88 -34.39 24.57
N LEU A 100 -65.22 -34.26 23.28
CA LEU A 100 -64.36 -33.61 22.28
C LEU A 100 -64.27 -32.10 22.46
N ILE A 101 -65.37 -31.43 22.83
CA ILE A 101 -65.34 -29.98 23.14
C ILE A 101 -64.36 -29.72 24.29
N ARG A 102 -64.42 -30.50 25.37
CA ARG A 102 -63.46 -30.37 26.48
C ARG A 102 -62.02 -30.66 26.08
N GLN A 103 -61.81 -31.63 25.19
CA GLN A 103 -60.49 -31.92 24.65
C GLN A 103 -59.94 -30.74 23.83
N PHE A 104 -60.78 -30.13 23.01
CA PHE A 104 -60.43 -28.94 22.23
C PHE A 104 -60.15 -27.73 23.13
N THR A 105 -60.98 -27.49 24.15
CA THR A 105 -60.77 -26.41 25.13
C THR A 105 -59.45 -26.63 25.89
N LEU A 106 -59.16 -27.86 26.32
CA LEU A 106 -57.89 -28.18 26.98
C LEU A 106 -56.69 -27.94 26.07
N ALA A 107 -56.77 -28.34 24.79
CA ALA A 107 -55.73 -28.08 23.81
C ALA A 107 -55.49 -26.56 23.64
N THR A 108 -56.58 -25.78 23.56
CA THR A 108 -56.51 -24.32 23.42
C THR A 108 -55.84 -23.68 24.63
N ILE A 109 -56.27 -24.04 25.86
CA ILE A 109 -55.64 -23.55 27.10
C ILE A 109 -54.16 -23.92 27.12
N PHE A 110 -53.80 -25.15 26.76
CA PHE A 110 -52.40 -25.58 26.73
C PHE A 110 -51.55 -24.72 25.79
N TRP A 111 -52.02 -24.46 24.58
CA TRP A 111 -51.32 -23.61 23.61
C TRP A 111 -51.09 -22.19 24.13
N PHE A 112 -52.13 -21.55 24.66
CA PHE A 112 -52.02 -20.18 25.21
C PHE A 112 -51.10 -20.13 26.42
N SER A 113 -51.17 -21.12 27.32
CA SER A 113 -50.29 -21.20 28.49
C SER A 113 -48.83 -21.38 28.08
N VAL A 114 -48.53 -22.29 27.15
CA VAL A 114 -47.16 -22.50 26.66
C VAL A 114 -46.63 -21.24 25.98
N ALA A 115 -47.42 -20.63 25.08
CA ALA A 115 -47.03 -19.39 24.40
C ALA A 115 -46.76 -18.25 25.40
N SER A 116 -47.60 -18.11 26.43
CA SER A 116 -47.44 -17.06 27.45
C SER A 116 -46.21 -17.28 28.32
N ILE A 117 -45.96 -18.53 28.75
CA ILE A 117 -44.79 -18.88 29.57
C ILE A 117 -43.49 -18.68 28.77
N VAL A 118 -43.43 -19.19 27.53
CA VAL A 118 -42.24 -19.04 26.68
C VAL A 118 -41.97 -17.57 26.38
N ASN A 119 -43.00 -16.77 26.14
CA ASN A 119 -42.84 -15.33 25.92
C ASN A 119 -42.38 -14.58 27.19
N PHE A 120 -42.82 -14.99 28.38
CA PHE A 120 -42.42 -14.37 29.65
C PHE A 120 -40.94 -14.52 29.97
N PHE A 121 -40.38 -15.73 29.77
CA PHE A 121 -38.95 -15.99 30.05
C PHE A 121 -38.01 -15.46 28.95
N GLY A 122 -38.51 -15.23 27.74
CA GLY A 122 -37.74 -14.74 26.59
C GLY A 122 -36.80 -15.80 25.99
N SER A 123 -36.13 -15.44 24.89
CA SER A 123 -35.23 -16.34 24.15
C SER A 123 -33.96 -16.73 24.92
N ASP A 124 -33.60 -15.94 25.93
CA ASP A 124 -32.29 -16.04 26.59
C ASP A 124 -32.27 -17.06 27.74
N GLN A 125 -33.43 -17.63 28.08
CA GLN A 125 -33.58 -18.70 29.07
C GLN A 125 -34.22 -19.94 28.44
N PRO A 126 -33.46 -20.74 27.67
CA PRO A 126 -34.04 -21.84 26.89
C PRO A 126 -34.57 -23.02 27.73
N ILE A 127 -34.15 -23.16 28.99
CA ILE A 127 -34.50 -24.31 29.84
C ILE A 127 -35.71 -24.03 30.75
N TRP A 128 -35.72 -22.87 31.42
CA TRP A 128 -36.72 -22.49 32.42
C TRP A 128 -38.19 -22.59 31.99
N PRO A 129 -38.62 -22.07 30.82
CA PRO A 129 -40.03 -22.11 30.44
C PRO A 129 -40.53 -23.55 30.29
N TRP A 130 -39.74 -24.42 29.65
CA TRP A 130 -40.10 -25.83 29.44
C TRP A 130 -40.02 -26.64 30.73
N MET A 131 -39.05 -26.37 31.60
CA MET A 131 -39.02 -27.00 32.92
C MET A 131 -40.25 -26.63 33.76
N LEU A 132 -40.70 -25.36 33.71
CA LEU A 132 -41.92 -24.94 34.40
C LEU A 132 -43.18 -25.62 33.83
N ILE A 133 -43.29 -25.71 32.50
CA ILE A 133 -44.38 -26.42 31.82
C ILE A 133 -44.39 -27.90 32.25
N ALA A 134 -43.22 -28.55 32.30
CA ALA A 134 -43.07 -29.92 32.76
C ALA A 134 -43.60 -30.10 34.19
N VAL A 135 -43.24 -29.20 35.11
CA VAL A 135 -43.73 -29.24 36.51
C VAL A 135 -45.26 -29.13 36.56
N ILE A 136 -45.85 -28.20 35.80
CA ILE A 136 -47.30 -28.03 35.74
C ILE A 136 -47.98 -29.29 35.19
N LEU A 137 -47.44 -29.88 34.12
CA LEU A 137 -47.95 -31.13 33.54
C LEU A 137 -47.81 -32.31 34.51
N ALA A 138 -46.69 -32.40 35.23
CA ALA A 138 -46.45 -33.42 36.24
C ALA A 138 -47.46 -33.36 37.38
N VAL A 139 -47.76 -32.16 37.88
CA VAL A 139 -48.79 -31.94 38.90
C VAL A 139 -50.16 -32.31 38.36
N ALA A 140 -50.52 -31.85 37.16
CA ALA A 140 -51.80 -32.17 36.53
C ALA A 140 -51.99 -33.69 36.32
N GLN A 141 -50.95 -34.39 35.89
CA GLN A 141 -50.96 -35.83 35.70
C GLN A 141 -51.02 -36.60 37.03
N THR A 142 -50.35 -36.11 38.06
CA THR A 142 -50.42 -36.68 39.42
C THR A 142 -51.83 -36.53 39.99
N ILE A 143 -52.45 -35.34 39.88
CA ILE A 143 -53.84 -35.11 40.25
C ILE A 143 -54.77 -36.04 39.47
N GLN A 144 -54.55 -36.21 38.16
CA GLN A 144 -55.33 -37.14 37.35
C GLN A 144 -55.24 -38.58 37.86
N HIS A 145 -54.05 -39.09 38.18
CA HIS A 145 -53.86 -40.44 38.70
C HIS A 145 -54.47 -40.62 40.09
N ILE A 146 -54.30 -39.65 40.99
CA ILE A 146 -54.88 -39.66 42.34
C ILE A 146 -56.42 -39.60 42.27
N HIS A 147 -56.97 -38.72 41.45
CA HIS A 147 -58.42 -38.61 41.28
C HIS A 147 -59.02 -39.87 40.63
N PHE A 148 -58.27 -40.54 39.75
CA PHE A 148 -58.66 -41.84 39.19
C PHE A 148 -58.75 -42.92 40.28
N ARG A 149 -57.87 -42.88 41.29
CA ARG A 149 -57.91 -43.77 42.47
C ARG A 149 -59.12 -43.50 43.36
N PHE A 150 -59.37 -42.24 43.72
CA PHE A 150 -60.46 -41.88 44.64
C PHE A 150 -61.87 -42.12 44.07
N ARG A 151 -62.11 -41.87 42.78
CA ARG A 151 -63.41 -42.18 42.16
C ARG A 151 -63.57 -43.65 41.73
N GLY A 152 -62.48 -44.40 41.59
CA GLY A 152 -62.51 -45.85 41.40
C GLY A 152 -63.03 -46.61 42.63
N MET A 153 -62.93 -46.01 43.82
CA MET A 153 -63.47 -46.58 45.06
C MET A 153 -64.98 -46.35 45.26
N TYR A 154 -65.64 -45.47 44.47
CA TYR A 154 -67.05 -45.12 44.65
C TYR A 154 -67.98 -45.60 43.53
N LYS A 155 -67.50 -46.38 42.54
CA LYS A 155 -68.37 -46.99 41.51
C LYS A 155 -67.90 -48.40 41.11
N MET A 156 -68.72 -49.36 41.53
CA MET A 156 -68.94 -50.72 40.99
C MET A 156 -68.11 -51.86 41.59
N ASP A 157 -68.83 -52.68 42.38
CA ASP A 157 -68.59 -54.11 42.63
C ASP A 157 -68.60 -54.88 41.31
N VAL A 158 -67.45 -54.93 40.63
CA VAL A 158 -67.15 -55.95 39.63
C VAL A 158 -65.67 -56.28 39.75
N VAL A 159 -65.37 -57.55 40.05
CA VAL A 159 -64.03 -58.12 40.12
C VAL A 159 -63.30 -57.86 38.78
N MET A 160 -62.45 -56.84 38.77
CA MET A 160 -61.40 -56.69 37.78
C MET A 160 -60.04 -56.84 38.47
N ARG A 161 -59.18 -57.66 37.86
CA ARG A 161 -57.77 -57.87 38.20
C ARG A 161 -57.10 -56.58 38.69
N PRO A 162 -56.15 -56.64 39.64
CA PRO A 162 -55.52 -55.45 40.21
C PRO A 162 -55.01 -54.57 39.08
N ARG A 163 -55.71 -53.46 38.82
CA ARG A 163 -55.25 -52.46 37.86
C ARG A 163 -53.98 -51.88 38.47
N GLY A 164 -52.88 -52.03 37.72
CA GLY A 164 -51.51 -51.84 38.17
C GLY A 164 -51.35 -50.72 39.19
N ASP A 165 -50.60 -51.03 40.24
CA ASP A 165 -50.26 -50.15 41.35
C ASP A 165 -50.11 -48.70 40.85
N THR A 166 -50.94 -47.80 41.37
CA THR A 166 -50.89 -46.37 40.98
C THR A 166 -49.49 -45.82 41.20
N ARG A 167 -48.74 -46.35 42.17
CA ARG A 167 -47.32 -46.04 42.38
C ARG A 167 -46.47 -46.52 41.21
N ALA A 168 -46.67 -47.74 40.71
CA ALA A 168 -45.97 -48.27 39.54
C ALA A 168 -46.30 -47.50 38.24
N LEU A 169 -47.54 -47.00 38.10
CA LEU A 169 -47.93 -46.19 36.94
C LEU A 169 -47.28 -44.80 37.01
N ILE A 170 -47.39 -44.10 38.14
CA ILE A 170 -46.73 -42.80 38.36
C ILE A 170 -45.21 -42.94 38.20
N LEU A 171 -44.63 -44.02 38.72
CA LEU A 171 -43.21 -44.32 38.56
C LEU A 171 -42.83 -44.43 37.08
N LYS A 172 -43.56 -45.21 36.29
CA LYS A 172 -43.25 -45.44 34.87
C LYS A 172 -43.54 -44.26 33.94
N THR A 173 -44.61 -43.51 34.19
CA THR A 173 -45.05 -42.45 33.25
C THR A 173 -44.53 -41.06 33.61
N LEU A 174 -44.21 -40.83 34.89
CA LEU A 174 -43.79 -39.52 35.38
C LEU A 174 -42.37 -39.54 35.95
N ILE A 175 -42.11 -40.35 36.98
CA ILE A 175 -40.84 -40.29 37.72
C ILE A 175 -39.67 -40.75 36.84
N VAL A 176 -39.81 -41.86 36.11
CA VAL A 176 -38.71 -42.39 35.26
C VAL A 176 -38.36 -41.45 34.11
N PRO A 177 -39.31 -40.99 33.25
CA PRO A 177 -38.99 -40.05 32.17
C PRO A 177 -38.45 -38.71 32.67
N GLY A 178 -39.06 -38.15 33.72
CA GLY A 178 -38.60 -36.88 34.31
C GLY A 178 -37.24 -37.00 34.98
N GLY A 179 -36.98 -38.12 35.66
CA GLY A 179 -35.69 -38.43 36.28
C GLY A 179 -34.57 -38.57 35.26
N ILE A 180 -34.82 -39.24 34.11
CA ILE A 180 -33.84 -39.35 33.02
C ILE A 180 -33.48 -37.97 32.47
N VAL A 181 -34.47 -37.14 32.12
CA VAL A 181 -34.22 -35.81 31.55
C VAL A 181 -33.52 -34.90 32.57
N SER A 182 -33.90 -34.96 33.85
CA SER A 182 -33.24 -34.20 34.91
C SER A 182 -31.80 -34.64 35.14
N PHE A 183 -31.53 -35.95 35.10
CA PHE A 183 -30.17 -36.50 35.24
C PHE A 183 -29.29 -36.11 34.05
N LEU A 184 -29.81 -36.21 32.81
CA LEU A 184 -29.10 -35.75 31.61
C LEU A 184 -28.85 -34.23 31.66
N THR A 185 -29.83 -33.45 32.12
CA THR A 185 -29.68 -32.01 32.34
C THR A 185 -28.56 -31.73 33.33
N MET A 186 -28.54 -32.43 34.47
CA MET A 186 -27.48 -32.29 35.48
C MET A 186 -26.10 -32.63 34.91
N ILE A 187 -25.95 -33.77 34.20
CA ILE A 187 -24.66 -34.15 33.57
C ILE A 187 -24.21 -33.11 32.56
N MET A 188 -25.11 -32.66 31.68
CA MET A 188 -24.80 -31.67 30.65
C MET A 188 -24.38 -30.33 31.27
N LEU A 189 -25.11 -29.85 32.28
CA LEU A 189 -24.78 -28.61 32.97
C LEU A 189 -23.48 -28.72 33.81
N LEU A 190 -23.22 -29.88 34.44
CA LEU A 190 -21.95 -30.14 35.13
C LEU A 190 -20.78 -30.23 34.15
N TYR A 191 -20.97 -30.85 32.98
CA TYR A 191 -19.98 -30.90 31.90
C TYR A 191 -19.67 -29.49 31.38
N GLN A 192 -20.70 -28.67 31.17
CA GLN A 192 -20.53 -27.26 30.80
C GLN A 192 -19.81 -26.45 31.89
N ASN A 193 -20.10 -26.71 33.16
CA ASN A 193 -19.40 -26.06 34.27
C ASN A 193 -17.93 -26.51 34.39
N ALA A 194 -17.63 -27.78 34.09
CA ALA A 194 -16.27 -28.32 34.07
C ALA A 194 -15.46 -27.87 32.85
N LEU A 195 -16.12 -27.56 31.73
CA LEU A 195 -15.50 -27.03 30.52
C LEU A 195 -15.27 -25.51 30.56
N ARG A 196 -15.99 -24.77 31.41
CA ARG A 196 -15.65 -23.37 31.67
C ARG A 196 -14.21 -23.35 32.21
N PRO A 197 -13.26 -22.64 31.57
CA PRO A 197 -11.97 -22.37 32.20
C PRO A 197 -12.22 -21.79 33.59
N SER A 198 -11.29 -21.97 34.54
CA SER A 198 -11.29 -21.31 35.85
C SER A 198 -11.14 -19.79 35.70
N THR A 199 -12.11 -19.15 35.05
CA THR A 199 -12.23 -17.72 34.91
C THR A 199 -12.37 -17.09 36.29
N SER A 200 -12.86 -17.80 37.31
CA SER A 200 -12.89 -17.29 38.69
C SER A 200 -11.50 -17.17 39.33
N GLU A 201 -10.55 -18.07 39.05
CA GLU A 201 -9.17 -17.95 39.56
C GLU A 201 -8.40 -16.86 38.83
N THR A 202 -8.57 -16.75 37.51
CA THR A 202 -7.95 -15.70 36.68
C THR A 202 -8.65 -14.35 36.85
N LEU A 203 -9.96 -14.29 37.11
CA LEU A 203 -10.68 -13.05 37.47
C LEU A 203 -10.33 -12.62 38.89
N ALA A 204 -10.11 -13.53 39.83
CA ALA A 204 -9.64 -13.13 41.15
C ALA A 204 -8.21 -12.58 41.08
N THR A 205 -7.28 -13.24 40.38
CA THR A 205 -5.89 -12.74 40.23
C THR A 205 -5.79 -11.49 39.34
N ASN A 206 -6.58 -11.39 38.26
CA ASN A 206 -6.58 -10.22 37.37
C ASN A 206 -7.44 -9.08 37.89
N ALA A 207 -8.52 -9.31 38.63
CA ALA A 207 -9.24 -8.23 39.30
C ALA A 207 -8.43 -7.71 40.49
N ILE A 208 -7.72 -8.57 41.23
CA ILE A 208 -6.79 -8.11 42.27
C ILE A 208 -5.61 -7.33 41.64
N SER A 209 -5.11 -7.74 40.47
CA SER A 209 -4.07 -6.97 39.73
C SER A 209 -4.62 -5.69 39.09
N ALA A 210 -5.83 -5.70 38.53
CA ALA A 210 -6.46 -4.51 37.94
C ALA A 210 -6.86 -3.49 39.02
N ILE A 211 -7.35 -3.96 40.16
CA ILE A 211 -7.69 -3.10 41.32
C ILE A 211 -6.42 -2.59 42.00
N SER A 212 -5.30 -3.33 42.01
CA SER A 212 -4.01 -2.79 42.48
C SER A 212 -3.40 -1.77 41.52
N THR A 213 -3.66 -1.90 40.21
CA THR A 213 -3.10 -1.01 39.18
C THR A 213 -3.89 0.30 39.03
N ILE A 214 -5.20 0.32 39.31
CA ILE A 214 -6.01 1.56 39.24
C ILE A 214 -5.59 2.60 40.31
N ASN A 215 -4.97 2.16 41.40
CA ASN A 215 -4.43 3.04 42.45
C ASN A 215 -2.91 3.25 42.39
N SER A 216 -2.23 2.70 41.38
CA SER A 216 -0.78 2.84 41.19
C SER A 216 -0.51 3.63 39.92
N GLY A 217 0.43 4.58 39.93
CA GLY A 217 0.84 5.28 38.71
C GLY A 217 1.21 4.30 37.59
N LYS A 218 0.96 4.67 36.32
CA LYS A 218 1.28 3.81 35.15
C LYS A 218 2.71 3.28 35.24
N ALA A 219 2.88 1.98 35.03
CA ALA A 219 4.19 1.33 35.05
C ALA A 219 5.08 1.89 33.92
N VAL A 220 6.30 2.26 34.25
CA VAL A 220 7.25 2.81 33.27
C VAL A 220 8.07 1.67 32.69
N ILE A 221 8.16 1.56 31.36
CA ILE A 221 8.94 0.50 30.68
C ILE A 221 10.43 0.58 31.04
N GLY A 222 10.96 1.79 31.18
CA GLY A 222 12.33 2.05 31.65
C GLY A 222 12.61 3.54 31.78
N ALA A 223 13.71 3.91 32.44
CA ALA A 223 14.14 5.30 32.57
C ALA A 223 14.91 5.76 31.31
N ALA A 224 14.21 5.93 30.20
CA ALA A 224 14.77 6.44 28.94
C ALA A 224 13.95 7.61 28.37
N LYS A 225 14.58 8.42 27.53
CA LYS A 225 13.93 9.54 26.82
C LYS A 225 12.81 9.06 25.90
N LEU A 226 13.02 7.93 25.25
CA LEU A 226 12.03 7.29 24.39
C LEU A 226 11.65 5.91 24.93
N GLN A 227 10.35 5.63 24.99
CA GLN A 227 9.78 4.37 25.46
C GLN A 227 8.90 3.75 24.37
N VAL A 228 9.24 2.53 23.93
CA VAL A 228 8.53 1.84 22.86
C VAL A 228 7.90 0.53 23.36
N LEU A 229 6.61 0.34 23.12
CA LEU A 229 5.93 -0.93 23.37
C LEU A 229 5.71 -1.68 22.06
N ILE A 230 6.11 -2.95 22.00
CA ILE A 230 6.00 -3.79 20.81
C ILE A 230 5.00 -4.91 21.10
N LEU A 231 3.95 -5.00 20.28
CA LEU A 231 2.97 -6.07 20.33
C LEU A 231 3.13 -6.95 19.10
N VAL A 232 3.49 -8.22 19.31
CA VAL A 232 3.68 -9.19 18.23
C VAL A 232 2.50 -10.16 18.23
N LEU A 233 1.66 -10.16 17.21
CA LEU A 233 0.55 -11.11 17.15
C LEU A 233 1.07 -12.50 16.83
N SER A 234 0.65 -13.49 17.61
CA SER A 234 0.95 -14.90 17.38
C SER A 234 -0.30 -15.76 17.59
N SER A 235 -0.16 -17.08 17.45
CA SER A 235 -1.26 -18.03 17.56
C SER A 235 -0.96 -19.26 18.40
N TRP A 236 -2.03 -19.92 18.86
CA TRP A 236 -2.04 -21.27 19.44
C TRP A 236 -1.88 -22.36 18.38
N SER A 237 -0.74 -22.35 17.66
CA SER A 237 -0.38 -23.39 16.70
C SER A 237 1.06 -23.87 16.90
N PRO A 238 1.41 -25.11 16.50
CA PRO A 238 2.81 -25.57 16.54
C PRO A 238 3.74 -24.66 15.74
N LYS A 239 3.28 -24.18 14.57
CA LYS A 239 4.00 -23.18 13.77
C LYS A 239 4.14 -21.84 14.50
N GLY A 240 3.11 -21.38 15.20
CA GLY A 240 3.19 -20.16 16.00
C GLY A 240 4.28 -20.24 17.06
N PHE A 241 4.45 -21.39 17.71
CA PHE A 241 5.56 -21.63 18.64
C PHE A 241 6.93 -21.50 17.95
N GLU A 242 7.11 -22.14 16.78
CA GLU A 242 8.35 -22.04 15.99
C GLU A 242 8.63 -20.61 15.50
N LYS A 243 7.58 -19.88 15.08
CA LYS A 243 7.67 -18.48 14.64
C LYS A 243 8.10 -17.55 15.77
N ARG A 244 7.53 -17.69 16.98
CA ARG A 244 7.98 -16.92 18.16
C ARG A 244 9.45 -17.16 18.47
N GLN A 245 9.88 -18.43 18.44
CA GLN A 245 11.29 -18.76 18.65
C GLN A 245 12.19 -18.14 17.57
N THR A 246 11.81 -18.27 16.30
CA THR A 246 12.53 -17.65 15.18
C THR A 246 12.60 -16.13 15.34
N PHE A 247 11.52 -15.48 15.76
CA PHE A 247 11.46 -14.04 15.98
C PHE A 247 12.46 -13.60 17.07
N ARG A 248 12.52 -14.33 18.19
CA ARG A 248 13.51 -14.11 19.27
C ARG A 248 14.95 -14.29 18.78
N GLU A 249 15.18 -15.29 17.93
CA GLU A 249 16.52 -15.66 17.47
C GLU A 249 17.05 -14.79 16.32
N THR A 250 16.19 -14.01 15.66
CA THR A 250 16.50 -13.25 14.44
C THR A 250 16.20 -11.76 14.58
N THR A 251 15.02 -11.29 14.15
CA THR A 251 14.64 -9.88 14.09
C THR A 251 14.82 -9.19 15.44
N LEU A 252 14.42 -9.81 16.56
CA LEU A 252 14.54 -9.19 17.89
C LEU A 252 16.00 -8.89 18.27
N LYS A 253 16.97 -9.67 17.78
CA LYS A 253 18.42 -9.42 18.00
C LYS A 253 18.95 -8.19 17.26
N LEU A 254 18.12 -7.54 16.42
CA LEU A 254 18.43 -6.25 15.80
C LEU A 254 18.01 -5.07 16.66
N MET A 255 17.24 -5.26 17.75
CA MET A 255 16.96 -4.16 18.67
C MET A 255 18.26 -3.60 19.25
N PRO A 256 18.41 -2.26 19.32
CA PRO A 256 19.55 -1.67 20.01
C PRO A 256 19.51 -2.02 21.50
N PRO A 257 20.67 -2.09 22.18
CA PRO A 257 20.69 -2.30 23.62
C PRO A 257 19.93 -1.16 24.34
N MET A 258 19.20 -1.51 25.39
CA MET A 258 18.51 -0.52 26.22
C MET A 258 19.50 0.53 26.75
N SER A 259 19.14 1.80 26.61
CA SER A 259 20.01 2.94 26.95
C SER A 259 19.18 4.09 27.52
N PRO A 260 19.81 5.16 28.05
CA PRO A 260 19.08 6.35 28.47
C PRO A 260 18.29 7.04 27.35
N ASP A 261 18.62 6.77 26.08
CA ASP A 261 17.92 7.35 24.93
C ASP A 261 16.71 6.50 24.50
N ILE A 262 16.78 5.18 24.60
CA ILE A 262 15.66 4.27 24.26
C ILE A 262 15.52 3.10 25.22
N SER A 263 14.29 2.85 25.65
CA SER A 263 13.87 1.62 26.32
C SER A 263 12.65 1.04 25.62
N TYR A 264 12.52 -0.29 25.67
CA TYR A 264 11.44 -0.96 24.98
C TYR A 264 10.96 -2.19 25.75
N MET A 265 9.72 -2.58 25.51
CA MET A 265 9.13 -3.82 25.98
C MET A 265 8.44 -4.49 24.81
N TYR A 266 8.51 -5.81 24.71
CA TYR A 266 7.78 -6.58 23.71
C TYR A 266 6.95 -7.68 24.37
N LYS A 267 5.78 -7.99 23.78
CA LYS A 267 4.96 -9.15 24.17
C LYS A 267 4.39 -9.84 22.95
N PHE A 268 4.45 -11.17 22.94
CA PHE A 268 3.70 -12.00 22.00
C PHE A 268 2.25 -12.12 22.47
N VAL A 269 1.31 -11.66 21.66
CA VAL A 269 -0.10 -11.58 22.02
C VAL A 269 -0.81 -12.86 21.56
N LEU A 270 -1.35 -13.61 22.51
CA LEU A 270 -2.18 -14.78 22.26
C LEU A 270 -3.55 -14.61 22.94
N GLY A 271 -4.60 -15.10 22.29
CA GLY A 271 -5.90 -15.26 22.92
C GLY A 271 -6.00 -16.52 23.80
N GLU A 272 -7.21 -16.88 24.18
CA GLU A 272 -7.58 -18.19 24.69
C GLU A 272 -7.54 -19.25 23.59
N PRO A 273 -7.21 -20.51 23.94
CA PRO A 273 -7.11 -21.58 22.95
C PRO A 273 -8.41 -21.72 22.14
N PRO A 274 -8.32 -21.83 20.80
CA PRO A 274 -9.50 -21.81 19.92
C PRO A 274 -10.41 -23.04 20.08
N SER A 275 -9.92 -24.11 20.73
CA SER A 275 -10.71 -25.28 21.12
C SER A 275 -10.09 -26.03 22.31
N ALA A 276 -10.90 -26.84 23.00
CA ALA A 276 -10.43 -27.71 24.08
C ALA A 276 -9.33 -28.69 23.64
N ARG A 277 -9.37 -29.16 22.38
CA ARG A 277 -8.33 -30.03 21.79
C ARG A 277 -7.00 -29.29 21.66
N VAL A 278 -7.03 -28.04 21.22
CA VAL A 278 -5.82 -27.21 21.13
C VAL A 278 -5.25 -26.96 22.52
N LYS A 279 -6.12 -26.61 23.49
CA LYS A 279 -5.74 -26.44 24.90
C LYS A 279 -5.04 -27.67 25.47
N SER A 280 -5.59 -28.88 25.26
CA SER A 280 -4.97 -30.11 25.79
C SER A 280 -3.66 -30.47 25.09
N SER A 281 -3.52 -30.14 23.79
CA SER A 281 -2.31 -30.46 23.03
C SER A 281 -1.15 -29.47 23.21
N LEU A 282 -1.44 -28.18 23.38
CA LEU A 282 -0.44 -27.10 23.42
C LEU A 282 -0.38 -26.36 24.76
N GLY A 283 -1.37 -26.52 25.65
CA GLY A 283 -1.45 -25.76 26.91
C GLY A 283 -0.19 -25.86 27.76
N ASN A 284 0.30 -27.07 28.00
CA ASN A 284 1.52 -27.27 28.78
C ASN A 284 2.74 -26.61 28.12
N LYS A 285 2.85 -26.68 26.78
CA LYS A 285 3.97 -26.05 26.04
C LYS A 285 3.95 -24.52 26.13
N ILE A 286 2.77 -23.91 26.06
CA ILE A 286 2.61 -22.46 26.20
C ILE A 286 2.91 -22.02 27.64
N GLN A 287 2.53 -22.83 28.62
CA GLN A 287 2.86 -22.58 30.02
C GLN A 287 4.38 -22.66 30.26
N GLU A 288 5.03 -23.72 29.78
CA GLU A 288 6.49 -23.88 29.84
C GLU A 288 7.22 -22.72 29.12
N GLU A 289 6.72 -22.29 27.96
CA GLU A 289 7.27 -21.14 27.23
C GLU A 289 7.15 -19.83 28.02
N GLN A 290 5.99 -19.60 28.65
CA GLN A 290 5.77 -18.42 29.49
C GLN A 290 6.65 -18.43 30.73
N GLU A 291 6.83 -19.58 31.37
CA GLU A 291 7.74 -19.75 32.51
C GLU A 291 9.21 -19.51 32.11
N MET A 292 9.59 -19.85 30.87
CA MET A 292 10.95 -19.69 30.36
C MET A 292 11.29 -18.28 29.90
N HIS A 293 10.38 -17.61 29.19
CA HIS A 293 10.67 -16.34 28.51
C HIS A 293 9.97 -15.12 29.10
N ASP A 294 8.88 -15.31 29.84
CA ASP A 294 8.02 -14.24 30.38
C ASP A 294 7.67 -13.14 29.35
N ASP A 295 7.45 -13.52 28.09
CA ASP A 295 7.17 -12.60 27.00
C ASP A 295 5.84 -12.86 26.29
N LEU A 296 4.98 -13.75 26.82
CA LEU A 296 3.62 -13.94 26.32
C LEU A 296 2.63 -13.03 27.05
N LEU A 297 1.67 -12.51 26.28
CA LEU A 297 0.48 -11.82 26.76
C LEU A 297 -0.74 -12.65 26.41
N LEU A 298 -1.31 -13.32 27.42
CA LEU A 298 -2.51 -14.14 27.29
C LEU A 298 -3.76 -13.28 27.57
N LEU A 299 -4.57 -13.05 26.55
CA LEU A 299 -5.80 -12.24 26.63
C LEU A 299 -7.05 -13.11 26.71
N GLN A 300 -8.07 -12.62 27.43
CA GLN A 300 -9.38 -13.26 27.56
C GLN A 300 -10.25 -13.03 26.30
N VAL A 301 -9.76 -13.47 25.15
CA VAL A 301 -10.39 -13.38 23.83
C VAL A 301 -10.02 -14.63 23.06
N SER A 302 -10.93 -15.22 22.29
CA SER A 302 -10.58 -16.41 21.51
C SER A 302 -9.47 -16.12 20.50
N ASP A 303 -8.53 -17.05 20.35
CA ASP A 303 -7.45 -16.94 19.35
C ASP A 303 -7.85 -17.43 17.95
N LYS A 304 -9.16 -17.34 17.64
CA LYS A 304 -9.68 -17.62 16.29
C LYS A 304 -9.39 -16.44 15.37
N TYR A 305 -9.25 -16.70 14.08
CA TYR A 305 -9.00 -15.66 13.08
C TYR A 305 -10.12 -14.62 13.01
N GLU A 306 -11.37 -15.04 13.21
CA GLU A 306 -12.54 -14.16 13.30
C GLU A 306 -12.43 -13.07 14.36
N ASP A 307 -11.72 -13.36 15.46
CA ASP A 307 -11.63 -12.51 16.65
C ASP A 307 -10.32 -11.71 16.69
N LEU A 308 -9.55 -11.72 15.59
CA LEU A 308 -8.23 -11.07 15.50
C LEU A 308 -8.29 -9.57 15.85
N SER A 309 -9.27 -8.84 15.31
CA SER A 309 -9.47 -7.42 15.60
C SER A 309 -9.79 -7.15 17.08
N LEU A 310 -10.53 -8.06 17.72
CA LEU A 310 -10.84 -7.97 19.14
C LEU A 310 -9.59 -8.30 19.99
N LYS A 311 -8.77 -9.26 19.56
CA LYS A 311 -7.48 -9.57 20.19
C LYS A 311 -6.55 -8.35 20.17
N VAL A 312 -6.42 -7.68 19.02
CA VAL A 312 -5.63 -6.44 18.89
C VAL A 312 -6.17 -5.35 19.80
N PHE A 313 -7.49 -5.13 19.80
CA PHE A 313 -8.11 -4.14 20.67
C PHE A 313 -7.81 -4.40 22.15
N LYS A 314 -7.95 -5.65 22.61
CA LYS A 314 -7.64 -6.04 24.00
C LYS A 314 -6.17 -5.90 24.34
N ALA A 315 -5.26 -6.13 23.38
CA ALA A 315 -3.84 -5.88 23.57
C ALA A 315 -3.53 -4.38 23.72
N MET A 316 -4.19 -3.52 22.92
CA MET A 316 -4.10 -2.07 23.07
C MET A 316 -4.70 -1.60 24.40
N GLU A 317 -5.81 -2.18 24.85
CA GLU A 317 -6.41 -1.87 26.16
C GLU A 317 -5.44 -2.24 27.30
N TRP A 318 -4.84 -3.44 27.24
CA TRP A 318 -3.80 -3.87 28.18
C TRP A 318 -2.59 -2.94 28.19
N SER A 319 -2.19 -2.37 27.05
CA SER A 319 -1.06 -1.45 26.98
C SER A 319 -1.25 -0.18 27.83
N ASN A 320 -2.49 0.22 28.14
CA ASN A 320 -2.77 1.46 28.85
C ASN A 320 -2.18 1.54 30.27
N GLN A 321 -1.86 0.39 30.88
CA GLN A 321 -1.19 0.32 32.18
C GLN A 321 0.28 0.80 32.14
N TYR A 322 0.87 0.90 30.95
CA TYR A 322 2.24 1.35 30.76
C TYR A 322 2.33 2.79 30.27
N LYS A 323 3.42 3.46 30.67
CA LYS A 323 3.90 4.69 30.03
C LYS A 323 4.82 4.31 28.87
N PHE A 324 4.49 4.81 27.68
CA PHE A 324 5.26 4.65 26.44
C PHE A 324 4.93 5.81 25.49
N ASP A 325 5.79 6.07 24.52
CA ASP A 325 5.65 7.12 23.50
C ASP A 325 5.08 6.55 22.20
N PHE A 326 5.57 5.37 21.78
CA PHE A 326 5.11 4.65 20.60
C PHE A 326 4.71 3.21 20.90
N LEU A 327 3.66 2.74 20.23
CA LEU A 327 3.28 1.34 20.14
C LEU A 327 3.53 0.85 18.72
N CYS A 328 4.36 -0.19 18.58
CA CYS A 328 4.56 -0.89 17.31
C CYS A 328 3.78 -2.21 17.33
N LYS A 329 2.91 -2.45 16.35
CA LYS A 329 2.31 -3.76 16.13
C LYS A 329 2.95 -4.43 14.93
N THR A 330 3.27 -5.71 15.06
CA THR A 330 3.73 -6.58 13.97
C THR A 330 3.15 -7.99 14.14
N ASP A 331 3.31 -8.85 13.15
CA ASP A 331 2.99 -10.29 13.24
C ASP A 331 4.25 -11.14 13.44
N ASP A 332 4.08 -12.38 13.89
CA ASP A 332 5.16 -13.34 14.15
C ASP A 332 5.86 -13.88 12.88
N ASP A 333 5.33 -13.56 11.69
CA ASP A 333 5.89 -13.89 10.37
C ASP A 333 6.43 -12.67 9.62
N ILE A 334 6.72 -11.58 10.34
CA ILE A 334 7.32 -10.37 9.79
C ILE A 334 8.74 -10.20 10.34
N PHE A 335 9.70 -10.03 9.44
CA PHE A 335 11.06 -9.65 9.79
C PHE A 335 11.18 -8.12 9.82
N VAL A 336 11.43 -7.56 10.99
CA VAL A 336 11.55 -6.11 11.17
C VAL A 336 13.01 -5.70 11.37
N ARG A 337 13.45 -4.64 10.68
CA ARG A 337 14.73 -3.94 10.90
C ARG A 337 14.62 -3.04 12.13
N TRP A 338 14.54 -3.67 13.28
CA TRP A 338 14.39 -3.00 14.57
C TRP A 338 15.52 -2.01 14.88
N ASP A 339 16.73 -2.24 14.36
CA ASP A 339 17.84 -1.30 14.38
C ASP A 339 17.49 0.02 13.68
N THR A 340 16.87 -0.08 12.50
CA THR A 340 16.46 1.07 11.70
C THR A 340 15.24 1.76 12.31
N VAL A 341 14.22 1.00 12.70
CA VAL A 341 12.99 1.53 13.32
C VAL A 341 13.34 2.26 14.62
N ALA A 342 14.17 1.69 15.48
CA ALA A 342 14.58 2.34 16.73
C ALA A 342 15.36 3.64 16.47
N SER A 343 16.31 3.64 15.52
CA SER A 343 17.04 4.86 15.14
C SER A 343 16.10 5.96 14.67
N GLU A 344 15.18 5.64 13.76
CA GLU A 344 14.22 6.63 13.24
C GLU A 344 13.29 7.18 14.33
N LEU A 345 12.84 6.36 15.27
CA LEU A 345 12.00 6.82 16.38
C LEU A 345 12.79 7.67 17.40
N MET A 346 14.07 7.37 17.63
CA MET A 346 14.94 8.21 18.46
C MET A 346 15.16 9.58 17.83
N ASP A 347 15.39 9.63 16.52
CA ASP A 347 15.55 10.88 15.77
C ASP A 347 14.25 11.71 15.74
N LEU A 348 13.10 11.03 15.66
CA LEU A 348 11.78 11.67 15.66
C LEU A 348 11.40 12.22 17.05
N GLY A 349 11.73 11.49 18.13
CA GLY A 349 11.27 11.78 19.48
C GLY A 349 9.76 11.51 19.69
N PRO A 350 9.24 11.71 20.91
CA PRO A 350 7.81 11.56 21.20
C PRO A 350 6.95 12.50 20.35
N THR A 351 5.92 11.96 19.70
CA THR A 351 5.01 12.72 18.83
C THR A 351 3.55 12.39 19.10
N HIS A 352 2.64 13.20 18.56
CA HIS A 352 1.20 13.07 18.68
C HIS A 352 0.55 12.82 17.31
N TYR A 353 -0.58 12.12 17.30
CA TYR A 353 -1.33 11.75 16.09
C TYR A 353 -0.47 11.05 15.02
N TYR A 354 0.58 10.34 15.46
CA TYR A 354 1.51 9.67 14.57
C TYR A 354 1.05 8.24 14.31
N TRP A 355 0.66 7.97 13.07
CA TRP A 355 0.30 6.65 12.58
C TRP A 355 1.06 6.39 11.29
N ARG A 356 2.02 5.47 11.30
CA ARG A 356 2.85 5.14 10.13
C ARG A 356 2.77 3.66 9.79
N GLY A 357 2.69 3.34 8.50
CA GLY A 357 2.61 1.97 8.00
C GLY A 357 2.43 1.91 6.48
N LEU A 358 2.26 0.72 5.93
CA LEU A 358 1.90 0.57 4.51
C LEU A 358 0.44 1.00 4.28
N ALA A 359 0.25 2.29 4.00
CA ALA A 359 -1.07 2.88 3.81
C ALA A 359 -1.81 2.31 2.59
N HIS A 360 -3.10 2.07 2.77
CA HIS A 360 -4.08 1.65 1.78
C HIS A 360 -5.23 2.65 1.75
N TRP A 361 -5.62 3.11 0.57
CA TRP A 361 -6.64 4.14 0.38
C TRP A 361 -7.62 3.74 -0.73
N ASN A 362 -8.86 4.23 -0.64
CA ASN A 362 -9.91 3.97 -1.64
C ASN A 362 -10.14 2.46 -1.93
N MET A 363 -9.94 1.62 -0.92
CA MET A 363 -10.13 0.17 -1.02
C MET A 363 -11.61 -0.18 -0.87
N ILE A 364 -12.05 -1.21 -1.59
CA ILE A 364 -13.42 -1.74 -1.47
C ILE A 364 -13.36 -2.99 -0.59
N PRO A 365 -14.30 -3.19 0.33
CA PRO A 365 -14.44 -4.45 1.05
C PRO A 365 -14.46 -5.64 0.10
N ILE A 366 -13.65 -6.64 0.36
CA ILE A 366 -13.62 -7.85 -0.47
C ILE A 366 -14.91 -8.62 -0.20
N THR A 367 -15.75 -8.80 -1.23
CA THR A 367 -17.05 -9.50 -1.13
C THR A 367 -17.00 -10.96 -1.59
N ASN A 368 -15.88 -11.39 -2.18
CA ASN A 368 -15.71 -12.75 -2.68
C ASN A 368 -15.61 -13.75 -1.51
N LYS A 369 -16.59 -14.66 -1.41
CA LYS A 369 -16.66 -15.70 -0.36
C LYS A 369 -15.49 -16.68 -0.36
N ALA A 370 -14.76 -16.81 -1.47
CA ALA A 370 -13.58 -17.66 -1.56
C ALA A 370 -12.31 -17.00 -1.00
N ASN A 371 -12.33 -15.68 -0.76
CA ASN A 371 -11.18 -14.96 -0.22
C ASN A 371 -11.20 -14.98 1.32
N LYS A 372 -10.06 -15.34 1.94
CA LYS A 372 -9.91 -15.35 3.41
C LYS A 372 -10.15 -13.98 4.06
N ASN A 373 -9.92 -12.89 3.33
CA ASN A 373 -10.07 -11.50 3.78
C ASN A 373 -11.46 -10.91 3.47
N ILE A 374 -12.47 -11.75 3.22
CA ILE A 374 -13.85 -11.29 3.00
C ILE A 374 -14.35 -10.42 4.15
N ASP A 375 -14.82 -9.22 3.83
CA ASP A 375 -15.45 -8.32 4.79
C ASP A 375 -16.92 -8.09 4.42
N SER A 376 -17.78 -8.87 5.07
CA SER A 376 -19.24 -8.75 4.97
C SER A 376 -19.85 -7.86 6.05
N GLN A 377 -19.04 -7.39 7.01
CA GLN A 377 -19.50 -6.59 8.14
C GLN A 377 -19.55 -5.13 7.76
N PHE A 378 -18.54 -4.67 7.02
CA PHE A 378 -18.46 -3.31 6.53
C PHE A 378 -19.38 -3.12 5.31
N LYS A 379 -20.50 -2.43 5.52
CA LYS A 379 -21.54 -2.21 4.50
C LYS A 379 -21.37 -0.89 3.72
N LEU A 380 -20.40 -0.07 4.09
CA LEU A 380 -20.11 1.19 3.39
C LEU A 380 -19.21 0.90 2.18
N GLY A 381 -19.42 1.61 1.08
CA GLY A 381 -18.84 1.24 -0.22
C GLY A 381 -17.31 1.24 -0.28
N THR A 382 -16.66 2.17 0.42
CA THR A 382 -15.20 2.34 0.42
C THR A 382 -14.69 2.34 1.85
N LEU A 383 -13.65 1.54 2.13
CA LEU A 383 -12.98 1.52 3.42
C LEU A 383 -12.27 2.85 3.66
N PRO A 384 -12.33 3.39 4.90
CA PRO A 384 -11.44 4.47 5.32
C PRO A 384 -9.97 4.08 5.11
N PRO A 385 -9.06 5.06 4.97
CA PRO A 385 -7.63 4.78 4.91
C PRO A 385 -7.17 3.90 6.07
N PHE A 386 -6.35 2.89 5.78
CA PHE A 386 -5.80 1.98 6.80
C PHE A 386 -4.35 1.62 6.46
N THR A 387 -3.63 0.96 7.38
CA THR A 387 -2.26 0.46 7.15
C THR A 387 -2.25 -1.05 7.22
N ALA A 388 -1.53 -1.73 6.32
CA ALA A 388 -1.44 -3.19 6.34
C ALA A 388 -0.89 -3.74 7.67
N GLY A 389 -1.30 -4.96 8.03
CA GLY A 389 -0.98 -5.61 9.30
C GLY A 389 0.50 -5.92 9.55
N SER A 390 1.35 -5.90 8.50
CA SER A 390 2.78 -6.23 8.56
C SER A 390 3.54 -5.46 9.65
N LEU A 391 3.47 -4.13 9.63
CA LEU A 391 3.98 -3.27 10.68
C LEU A 391 3.22 -1.94 10.64
N TYR A 392 2.76 -1.50 11.79
CA TYR A 392 2.33 -0.12 11.98
C TYR A 392 2.76 0.42 13.34
N ILE A 393 3.05 1.71 13.36
CA ILE A 393 3.56 2.45 14.51
C ILE A 393 2.54 3.52 14.87
N LEU A 394 2.11 3.54 16.13
CA LEU A 394 1.10 4.45 16.67
C LEU A 394 1.68 5.24 17.84
N SER A 395 1.44 6.54 17.90
CA SER A 395 1.74 7.34 19.09
C SER A 395 0.79 7.02 20.24
N ARG A 396 1.22 7.33 21.48
CA ARG A 396 0.49 7.02 22.71
C ARG A 396 -0.93 7.59 22.77
N ASP A 397 -1.14 8.77 22.23
CA ASP A 397 -2.43 9.45 22.17
C ASP A 397 -3.42 8.74 21.23
N ILE A 398 -2.95 8.21 20.10
CA ILE A 398 -3.78 7.37 19.22
C ILE A 398 -4.27 6.13 19.97
N ILE A 399 -3.42 5.48 20.77
CA ILE A 399 -3.84 4.33 21.59
C ILE A 399 -4.94 4.74 22.58
N SER A 400 -4.84 5.93 23.21
CA SER A 400 -5.90 6.45 24.08
C SER A 400 -7.22 6.65 23.34
N ILE A 401 -7.17 7.17 22.11
CA ILE A 401 -8.36 7.36 21.26
C ILE A 401 -8.97 6.00 20.90
N LEU A 402 -8.15 5.07 20.41
CA LEU A 402 -8.59 3.74 20.00
C LEU A 402 -9.22 2.95 21.14
N THR A 403 -8.71 3.10 22.37
CA THR A 403 -9.18 2.38 23.56
C THR A 403 -10.26 3.11 24.37
N TYR A 404 -10.65 4.33 23.97
CA TYR A 404 -11.68 5.11 24.67
C TYR A 404 -13.05 4.38 24.68
N PRO A 405 -13.75 4.21 25.83
CA PRO A 405 -15.00 3.46 25.89
C PRO A 405 -16.06 3.98 24.89
N GLY A 406 -16.56 3.11 24.01
CA GLY A 406 -17.54 3.50 22.98
C GLY A 406 -17.92 2.35 22.04
N PRO A 407 -19.03 2.48 21.29
CA PRO A 407 -19.45 1.50 20.31
C PRO A 407 -18.41 1.41 19.18
N ARG A 408 -18.05 0.18 18.80
CA ARG A 408 -17.07 -0.09 17.73
C ARG A 408 -17.57 -1.19 16.82
N LEU A 409 -17.33 -1.02 15.53
CA LEU A 409 -17.49 -2.08 14.54
C LEU A 409 -16.22 -2.94 14.53
N PHE A 410 -16.35 -4.26 14.70
CA PHE A 410 -15.25 -5.21 14.54
C PHE A 410 -15.44 -5.97 13.22
N THR A 411 -14.42 -5.95 12.37
CA THR A 411 -14.32 -6.76 11.15
C THR A 411 -13.32 -7.89 11.39
N LYS A 412 -13.20 -8.84 10.45
CA LYS A 412 -12.20 -9.91 10.57
C LYS A 412 -10.75 -9.43 10.31
N ASN A 413 -10.59 -8.29 9.66
CA ASN A 413 -9.28 -7.76 9.26
C ASN A 413 -8.89 -6.65 10.25
N GLU A 414 -7.86 -6.88 11.05
CA GLU A 414 -7.50 -5.97 12.15
C GLU A 414 -6.92 -4.65 11.64
N ASP A 415 -6.21 -4.72 10.52
CA ASP A 415 -5.63 -3.58 9.82
C ASP A 415 -6.69 -2.58 9.36
N GLN A 416 -7.76 -3.06 8.73
CA GLN A 416 -8.92 -2.26 8.31
C GLN A 416 -9.63 -1.63 9.51
N ASN A 417 -9.68 -2.35 10.64
CA ASN A 417 -10.32 -1.86 11.85
C ASN A 417 -9.67 -0.61 12.43
N ILE A 418 -8.34 -0.50 12.38
CA ILE A 418 -7.63 0.72 12.81
C ILE A 418 -8.10 1.93 12.00
N GLY A 419 -8.21 1.78 10.67
CA GLY A 419 -8.73 2.83 9.79
C GLY A 419 -10.18 3.19 10.09
N ILE A 420 -11.05 2.19 10.28
CA ILE A 420 -12.46 2.38 10.63
C ILE A 420 -12.62 3.16 11.95
N TRP A 421 -11.83 2.82 12.98
CA TRP A 421 -11.92 3.45 14.29
C TRP A 421 -11.32 4.86 14.34
N LEU A 422 -10.31 5.15 13.52
CA LEU A 422 -9.68 6.48 13.46
C LEU A 422 -10.37 7.44 12.49
N HIS A 423 -11.19 6.92 11.58
CA HIS A 423 -11.89 7.72 10.58
C HIS A 423 -12.69 8.91 11.17
N PRO A 424 -13.49 8.75 12.25
CA PRO A 424 -14.24 9.86 12.85
C PRO A 424 -13.36 10.98 13.42
N PHE A 425 -12.10 10.69 13.72
CA PHE A 425 -11.13 11.64 14.27
C PHE A 425 -10.30 12.36 13.18
N ASN A 426 -10.53 12.04 11.90
CA ASN A 426 -9.77 12.53 10.76
C ASN A 426 -8.24 12.33 10.90
N ILE A 427 -7.83 11.29 11.63
CA ILE A 427 -6.42 10.87 11.75
C ILE A 427 -6.14 9.94 10.57
N ARG A 428 -5.04 10.21 9.85
CA ARG A 428 -4.71 9.53 8.58
C ARG A 428 -3.35 8.85 8.67
N PRO A 429 -3.14 7.75 7.95
CA PRO A 429 -1.87 7.05 7.99
C PRO A 429 -0.81 7.77 7.16
N ILE A 430 0.42 7.78 7.67
CA ILE A 430 1.64 8.16 6.98
C ILE A 430 2.14 6.92 6.22
N HIS A 431 2.16 7.00 4.90
CA HIS A 431 2.60 5.91 4.05
C HIS A 431 4.11 5.66 4.18
N ASP A 432 4.50 4.41 4.42
CA ASP A 432 5.88 3.94 4.29
C ASP A 432 5.94 2.67 3.43
N ARG A 433 6.43 2.80 2.19
CA ARG A 433 6.60 1.68 1.27
C ARG A 433 7.60 0.62 1.76
N ARG A 434 8.47 0.93 2.73
CA ARG A 434 9.45 -0.04 3.25
C ARG A 434 8.83 -1.11 4.15
N MET A 435 7.57 -0.95 4.53
CA MET A 435 6.78 -1.96 5.25
C MET A 435 5.92 -2.71 4.24
N GLN A 436 6.05 -4.03 4.13
CA GLN A 436 5.39 -4.81 3.07
C GLN A 436 4.66 -6.02 3.63
N GLN A 437 3.41 -6.19 3.18
CA GLN A 437 2.53 -7.31 3.55
C GLN A 437 2.66 -8.50 2.59
N TRP A 438 3.15 -8.26 1.37
CA TRP A 438 3.40 -9.32 0.40
C TRP A 438 4.76 -9.96 0.67
N ASP A 439 4.89 -11.24 0.34
CA ASP A 439 6.16 -11.96 0.43
C ASP A 439 7.06 -11.64 -0.78
N VAL A 440 7.74 -10.51 -0.67
CA VAL A 440 8.61 -9.86 -1.67
C VAL A 440 9.78 -9.23 -0.93
N CYS A 441 10.89 -8.98 -1.62
CA CYS A 441 12.09 -8.45 -0.96
C CYS A 441 12.73 -7.32 -1.77
N GLU A 442 12.87 -6.15 -1.14
CA GLU A 442 13.61 -4.99 -1.65
C GLU A 442 14.61 -4.55 -0.57
N ASP A 443 15.83 -4.18 -0.97
CA ASP A 443 16.96 -4.06 -0.03
C ASP A 443 16.83 -2.91 1.00
N ASP A 444 15.91 -1.96 0.78
CA ASP A 444 15.60 -0.88 1.72
C ASP A 444 14.34 -1.15 2.57
N MET A 445 13.76 -2.36 2.51
CA MET A 445 12.64 -2.73 3.37
C MET A 445 13.03 -2.70 4.85
N ILE A 446 12.08 -2.28 5.68
CA ILE A 446 12.18 -2.32 7.15
C ILE A 446 11.24 -3.35 7.77
N ALA A 447 10.22 -3.80 7.05
CA ALA A 447 9.37 -4.92 7.46
C ALA A 447 9.05 -5.80 6.24
N LYS A 448 9.52 -7.05 6.25
CA LYS A 448 9.27 -8.06 5.21
C LYS A 448 8.38 -9.17 5.74
N HIS A 449 7.34 -9.52 5.00
CA HIS A 449 6.52 -10.71 5.26
C HIS A 449 7.17 -12.00 4.77
N PHE A 450 7.01 -13.07 5.55
CA PHE A 450 7.43 -14.42 5.20
C PHE A 450 6.20 -15.32 5.08
N SER A 451 5.93 -15.80 3.86
CA SER A 451 4.78 -16.67 3.59
C SER A 451 5.19 -18.13 3.49
N ASP A 452 4.36 -19.01 4.05
CA ASP A 452 4.48 -20.47 3.87
C ASP A 452 4.04 -20.93 2.46
N ALA A 453 3.60 -20.01 1.58
CA ALA A 453 2.97 -20.34 0.31
C ALA A 453 3.97 -20.65 -0.83
N PHE A 454 5.28 -20.43 -0.64
CA PHE A 454 6.27 -20.47 -1.71
C PHE A 454 7.43 -21.45 -1.43
N GLU A 455 7.87 -22.22 -2.44
CA GLU A 455 9.05 -23.11 -2.35
C GLU A 455 10.14 -22.73 -3.37
N PRO A 456 11.44 -22.65 -2.99
CA PRO A 456 11.99 -22.86 -1.64
C PRO A 456 11.55 -21.78 -0.65
N LEU A 457 11.37 -22.19 0.61
CA LEU A 457 11.02 -21.29 1.71
C LEU A 457 12.23 -20.43 2.07
N GLU A 458 12.06 -19.12 2.04
CA GLU A 458 13.05 -18.17 2.55
C GLU A 458 12.96 -18.10 4.08
N SER A 459 14.09 -17.93 4.78
CA SER A 459 14.11 -17.90 6.25
C SER A 459 14.51 -16.53 6.81
N MET A 460 13.88 -16.14 7.92
CA MET A 460 14.32 -14.99 8.72
C MET A 460 15.78 -15.13 9.20
N HIS A 461 16.27 -16.36 9.37
CA HIS A 461 17.65 -16.64 9.75
C HIS A 461 18.64 -16.22 8.67
N ASP A 462 18.33 -16.49 7.40
CA ASP A 462 19.19 -16.11 6.27
C ASP A 462 19.23 -14.60 6.10
N MET A 463 18.08 -13.94 6.27
CA MET A 463 17.98 -12.49 6.24
C MET A 463 18.75 -11.83 7.38
N TYR A 464 18.60 -12.35 8.60
CA TYR A 464 19.39 -11.90 9.76
C TYR A 464 20.89 -12.10 9.54
N LYS A 465 21.27 -13.25 8.99
CA LYS A 465 22.66 -13.56 8.63
C LYS A 465 23.19 -12.58 7.59
N ASN A 466 22.41 -12.26 6.55
CA ASN A 466 22.78 -11.25 5.55
C ASN A 466 23.11 -9.91 6.22
N ILE A 467 22.25 -9.46 7.13
CA ILE A 467 22.44 -8.19 7.84
C ILE A 467 23.69 -8.24 8.74
N LYS A 468 23.88 -9.31 9.52
CA LYS A 468 25.06 -9.45 10.38
C LYS A 468 26.36 -9.56 9.59
N GLU A 469 26.33 -10.20 8.43
CA GLU A 469 27.47 -10.33 7.51
C GLU A 469 27.65 -9.13 6.57
N HIS A 470 26.86 -8.07 6.74
CA HIS A 470 26.95 -6.84 5.94
C HIS A 470 26.72 -7.10 4.43
N ARG A 471 25.93 -8.13 4.10
CA ARG A 471 25.40 -8.38 2.76
C ARG A 471 24.09 -7.59 2.56
N SER A 472 23.64 -7.49 1.31
CA SER A 472 22.33 -6.89 1.04
C SER A 472 21.23 -7.71 1.73
N MET A 473 20.21 -7.05 2.29
CA MET A 473 19.18 -7.71 3.08
C MET A 473 18.49 -8.83 2.28
N CYS A 474 18.26 -8.58 1.00
CA CYS A 474 17.61 -9.51 0.07
C CYS A 474 18.59 -10.42 -0.69
N HIS A 475 19.85 -10.51 -0.26
CA HIS A 475 20.81 -11.40 -0.91
C HIS A 475 20.37 -12.87 -0.79
N GLY A 476 20.16 -13.52 -1.93
CA GLY A 476 19.64 -14.90 -1.98
C GLY A 476 18.12 -15.02 -1.84
N PHE A 477 17.41 -13.89 -1.78
CA PHE A 477 15.95 -13.82 -1.75
C PHE A 477 15.40 -13.54 -3.15
N ARG A 478 14.12 -13.88 -3.36
CA ARG A 478 13.38 -13.68 -4.60
C ARG A 478 13.13 -12.20 -4.82
N GLN A 479 13.93 -11.63 -5.70
CA GLN A 479 13.69 -10.30 -6.24
C GLN A 479 13.02 -10.38 -7.61
N HIS A 480 12.57 -11.56 -8.08
CA HIS A 480 11.88 -11.66 -9.37
C HIS A 480 10.51 -10.97 -9.37
N PHE A 481 9.91 -10.85 -8.17
CA PHE A 481 8.66 -10.13 -7.95
C PHE A 481 8.94 -8.79 -7.27
N CYS A 482 8.29 -7.72 -7.75
CA CYS A 482 8.37 -6.41 -7.10
C CYS A 482 7.41 -6.30 -5.93
N ALA A 483 7.80 -5.50 -4.95
CA ALA A 483 6.92 -5.06 -3.89
C ALA A 483 5.96 -3.95 -4.33
N ALA A 484 4.82 -3.82 -3.64
CA ALA A 484 3.87 -2.76 -3.97
C ALA A 484 4.49 -1.40 -3.67
N CYS A 485 4.24 -0.42 -4.54
CA CYS A 485 4.90 0.89 -4.48
C CYS A 485 6.42 0.85 -4.73
N TYR A 486 6.93 -0.20 -5.37
CA TYR A 486 8.28 -0.27 -5.93
C TYR A 486 8.26 -0.37 -7.45
N SER A 487 9.39 -0.04 -8.07
CA SER A 487 9.59 -0.22 -9.50
C SER A 487 9.58 -1.70 -9.87
N CYS A 488 8.67 -2.08 -10.76
CA CYS A 488 8.52 -3.46 -11.26
C CYS A 488 9.26 -3.69 -12.59
N ILE A 489 10.15 -2.78 -12.99
CA ILE A 489 10.82 -2.88 -14.29
C ILE A 489 11.72 -4.12 -14.34
N GLY A 490 11.47 -4.98 -15.33
CA GLY A 490 12.22 -6.24 -15.52
C GLY A 490 11.84 -7.35 -14.54
N ARG A 491 10.75 -7.18 -13.78
CA ARG A 491 10.18 -8.16 -12.85
C ARG A 491 8.99 -8.89 -13.50
N ALA A 492 8.62 -10.07 -13.02
CA ALA A 492 7.55 -10.87 -13.65
C ALA A 492 6.13 -10.51 -13.22
N ASN A 493 5.96 -9.83 -12.08
CA ASN A 493 4.68 -9.28 -11.68
C ASN A 493 4.74 -7.76 -11.75
N HIS A 494 3.58 -7.15 -11.94
CA HIS A 494 3.36 -5.76 -11.60
C HIS A 494 2.17 -5.69 -10.65
N TRP A 495 2.30 -4.98 -9.53
CA TRP A 495 1.16 -4.76 -8.61
C TRP A 495 -0.06 -4.09 -9.30
N ARG A 496 0.14 -3.45 -10.46
CA ARG A 496 -0.93 -2.93 -11.32
C ARG A 496 -1.79 -4.03 -11.93
N ASP A 497 -1.21 -5.20 -12.21
CA ASP A 497 -1.94 -6.37 -12.72
C ASP A 497 -2.93 -6.91 -11.68
N TRP A 498 -2.73 -6.58 -10.40
CA TRP A 498 -3.63 -6.93 -9.30
C TRP A 498 -4.72 -5.88 -9.06
N GLY A 499 -4.79 -4.85 -9.91
CA GLY A 499 -5.76 -3.76 -9.78
C GLY A 499 -5.38 -2.73 -8.73
N PHE A 500 -4.11 -2.62 -8.36
CA PHE A 500 -3.60 -1.59 -7.46
C PHE A 500 -2.92 -0.44 -8.21
N ASP A 501 -3.03 0.76 -7.65
CA ASP A 501 -2.23 1.93 -7.97
C ASP A 501 -1.36 2.30 -6.76
N CYS A 502 -0.33 3.12 -6.94
CA CYS A 502 0.44 3.63 -5.82
C CYS A 502 0.62 5.15 -5.91
N ASP A 503 0.30 5.81 -4.81
CA ASP A 503 0.44 7.24 -4.59
C ASP A 503 1.51 7.47 -3.52
N SER A 504 2.45 8.38 -3.76
CA SER A 504 3.58 8.62 -2.85
C SER A 504 3.15 9.13 -1.47
N ILE A 505 1.92 9.65 -1.32
CA ILE A 505 1.37 10.18 -0.06
C ILE A 505 0.32 9.20 0.49
N ARG A 506 -0.58 8.71 -0.36
CA ARG A 506 -1.71 7.83 0.05
C ARG A 506 -1.32 6.36 0.11
N GLY A 507 -0.21 5.95 -0.49
CA GLY A 507 0.19 4.55 -0.59
C GLY A 507 -0.62 3.77 -1.62
N VAL A 508 -0.99 2.54 -1.29
CA VAL A 508 -1.66 1.61 -2.20
C VAL A 508 -3.13 2.03 -2.39
N THR A 509 -3.56 2.26 -3.63
CA THR A 509 -4.96 2.56 -3.96
C THR A 509 -5.54 1.57 -4.96
N MET A 510 -6.86 1.56 -5.14
CA MET A 510 -7.48 0.79 -6.22
C MET A 510 -7.27 1.49 -7.57
N LEU A 511 -6.78 0.75 -8.55
CA LEU A 511 -6.55 1.18 -9.92
C LEU A 511 -7.88 1.61 -10.56
N GLY A 512 -8.19 2.92 -10.53
CA GLY A 512 -9.40 3.47 -11.17
C GLY A 512 -10.36 4.24 -10.28
N ARG A 513 -10.02 4.48 -9.00
CA ARG A 513 -10.91 5.16 -8.04
C ARG A 513 -10.21 6.21 -7.17
N ASN A 514 -9.30 7.01 -7.73
CA ASN A 514 -8.63 8.05 -6.96
C ASN A 514 -9.54 9.20 -6.48
N ASP A 515 -10.82 9.23 -6.90
CA ASP A 515 -11.70 10.42 -6.82
C ASP A 515 -12.85 10.34 -5.81
N LEU A 516 -13.02 9.26 -5.05
CA LEU A 516 -14.22 9.11 -4.20
C LEU A 516 -14.21 9.86 -2.86
N TYR A 517 -13.16 10.64 -2.55
CA TYR A 517 -13.10 11.47 -1.33
C TYR A 517 -13.18 12.99 -1.58
N GLN A 518 -13.49 13.43 -2.81
CA GLN A 518 -13.90 14.82 -3.09
C GLN A 518 -15.41 14.98 -3.38
N ALA A 519 -16.18 13.88 -3.44
CA ALA A 519 -17.62 13.92 -3.63
C ALA A 519 -18.37 14.10 -2.30
N GLY A 520 -18.09 15.21 -1.60
CA GLY A 520 -18.80 15.66 -0.41
C GLY A 520 -19.25 17.10 -0.57
N GLY A 521 -19.84 17.46 -1.72
CA GLY A 521 -20.29 18.82 -1.97
C GLY A 521 -20.51 19.17 -3.44
N SER A 522 -21.36 18.42 -4.15
CA SER A 522 -21.90 18.91 -5.42
C SER A 522 -23.35 18.48 -5.55
N GLY A 523 -24.21 19.14 -4.77
CA GLY A 523 -25.62 19.21 -5.09
C GLY A 523 -25.79 20.00 -6.39
N SER A 524 -26.55 19.44 -7.32
CA SER A 524 -27.04 20.09 -8.52
C SER A 524 -27.63 21.48 -8.20
N GLY A 525 -27.03 22.52 -8.76
CA GLY A 525 -27.51 23.88 -8.66
C GLY A 525 -26.87 24.74 -9.76
N ALA A 526 -27.60 24.91 -10.85
CA ALA A 526 -27.32 25.96 -11.83
C ALA A 526 -27.43 27.33 -11.14
N GLY A 527 -26.46 28.21 -11.41
CA GLY A 527 -26.53 29.64 -11.11
C GLY A 527 -25.84 30.04 -9.81
N GLY A 528 -24.74 30.80 -9.94
CA GLY A 528 -24.13 31.55 -8.84
C GLY A 528 -22.63 31.69 -8.99
N GLY A 529 -22.16 32.84 -9.48
CA GLY A 529 -20.75 33.17 -9.55
C GLY A 529 -20.11 33.19 -8.16
N GLY A 530 -19.14 32.31 -7.96
CA GLY A 530 -18.19 32.32 -6.86
C GLY A 530 -16.88 31.75 -7.40
N ALA A 531 -15.76 32.43 -7.14
CA ALA A 531 -14.43 32.09 -7.64
C ALA A 531 -14.12 30.59 -7.42
N GLY A 532 -14.16 29.83 -8.51
CA GLY A 532 -14.06 28.37 -8.51
C GLY A 532 -12.66 27.90 -8.13
N ALA A 533 -12.60 26.81 -7.36
CA ALA A 533 -11.37 26.07 -7.15
C ALA A 533 -10.78 25.68 -8.51
N ILE A 534 -9.53 26.09 -8.77
CA ILE A 534 -8.84 25.82 -10.03
C ILE A 534 -8.52 24.32 -10.12
N GLU A 535 -8.89 23.70 -11.25
CA GLU A 535 -8.44 22.36 -11.60
C GLU A 535 -6.91 22.39 -11.78
N ILE A 536 -6.18 21.71 -10.90
CA ILE A 536 -4.70 21.68 -10.93
C ILE A 536 -4.21 20.58 -11.89
N MET A 537 -4.96 19.49 -12.00
CA MET A 537 -4.65 18.32 -12.82
C MET A 537 -5.91 17.88 -13.57
N ASP A 538 -5.79 17.68 -14.88
CA ASP A 538 -6.80 17.06 -15.72
C ASP A 538 -6.72 15.54 -15.62
N GLU A 539 -7.88 14.89 -15.78
CA GLU A 539 -7.94 13.42 -15.87
C GLU A 539 -7.34 12.96 -17.20
N MET A 540 -6.30 12.12 -17.14
CA MET A 540 -5.58 11.65 -18.32
C MET A 540 -6.00 10.23 -18.73
N PRO A 541 -6.18 9.96 -20.03
CA PRO A 541 -6.42 8.62 -20.53
C PRO A 541 -5.31 7.63 -20.10
N ARG A 542 -5.71 6.48 -19.56
CA ARG A 542 -4.77 5.45 -19.11
C ARG A 542 -4.19 4.67 -20.29
N PHE A 543 -2.96 4.20 -20.12
CA PHE A 543 -2.32 3.29 -21.05
C PHE A 543 -3.19 2.04 -21.27
N LYS A 544 -3.56 1.74 -22.52
CA LYS A 544 -4.28 0.52 -22.89
C LYS A 544 -3.33 -0.46 -23.56
N LYS A 545 -3.35 -1.72 -23.11
CA LYS A 545 -2.44 -2.78 -23.56
C LYS A 545 -2.49 -3.09 -25.07
N ASN A 546 -3.58 -2.74 -25.76
CA ASN A 546 -3.81 -3.02 -27.18
C ASN A 546 -3.71 -1.78 -28.08
N GLU A 547 -3.17 -0.66 -27.58
CA GLU A 547 -2.96 0.53 -28.41
C GLU A 547 -1.79 0.37 -29.39
N GLU A 548 -1.91 1.03 -30.54
CA GLU A 548 -0.85 1.12 -31.51
C GLU A 548 0.33 1.94 -30.95
N TRP A 549 1.55 1.41 -31.12
CA TRP A 549 2.76 2.10 -30.67
C TRP A 549 3.12 3.23 -31.63
N ILE A 550 3.24 4.45 -31.11
CA ILE A 550 3.87 5.57 -31.80
C ILE A 550 5.39 5.38 -31.80
N VAL A 551 5.94 5.01 -30.65
CA VAL A 551 7.34 4.58 -30.50
C VAL A 551 7.30 3.18 -29.89
N PRO A 552 7.72 2.14 -30.62
CA PRO A 552 7.62 0.75 -30.17
C PRO A 552 8.20 0.53 -28.77
N GLY A 553 7.35 0.02 -27.86
CA GLY A 553 7.72 -0.28 -26.47
C GLY A 553 7.95 0.95 -25.58
N VAL A 554 7.62 2.16 -26.02
CA VAL A 554 7.79 3.40 -25.26
C VAL A 554 6.51 4.22 -25.20
N LEU A 555 5.93 4.56 -26.35
CA LEU A 555 4.89 5.59 -26.48
C LEU A 555 3.69 5.07 -27.29
N THR A 556 2.47 5.28 -26.81
CA THR A 556 1.22 5.08 -27.54
C THR A 556 0.48 6.40 -27.74
N GLU A 557 -0.66 6.36 -28.42
CA GLU A 557 -1.48 7.57 -28.60
C GLU A 557 -2.00 8.17 -27.29
N SER A 558 -2.26 7.36 -26.25
CA SER A 558 -2.84 7.85 -24.99
C SER A 558 -1.83 8.10 -23.87
N SER A 559 -0.73 7.36 -23.81
CA SER A 559 0.24 7.41 -22.71
C SER A 559 1.62 6.86 -23.12
N SER A 560 2.56 6.80 -22.19
CA SER A 560 3.81 6.05 -22.31
C SER A 560 3.91 4.99 -21.21
N ILE A 561 4.83 4.04 -21.35
CA ILE A 561 5.09 3.05 -20.28
C ILE A 561 5.65 3.69 -18.99
N PHE A 562 6.04 4.97 -19.02
CA PHE A 562 6.61 5.69 -17.88
C PHE A 562 5.64 6.71 -17.26
N SER A 563 4.70 7.24 -18.04
CA SER A 563 3.94 8.46 -17.72
C SER A 563 3.15 8.38 -16.41
N ASP A 564 2.70 7.19 -16.03
CA ASP A 564 1.92 6.93 -14.80
C ASP A 564 2.71 6.12 -13.76
N THR A 565 4.05 6.13 -13.82
CA THR A 565 4.93 5.37 -12.93
C THR A 565 5.90 6.31 -12.23
N ASP A 566 6.57 5.88 -11.15
CA ASP A 566 7.63 6.68 -10.49
C ASP A 566 8.83 6.96 -11.41
N ASP A 567 8.94 6.22 -12.52
CA ASP A 567 9.94 6.39 -13.56
C ASP A 567 9.55 7.44 -14.61
N TRP A 568 8.46 8.20 -14.43
CA TRP A 568 7.97 9.24 -15.36
C TRP A 568 9.07 10.25 -15.77
N GLY A 569 9.99 10.55 -14.85
CA GLY A 569 11.11 11.46 -15.09
C GLY A 569 12.20 10.92 -16.03
N ARG A 570 12.15 9.65 -16.42
CA ARG A 570 13.06 9.09 -17.43
C ARG A 570 12.75 9.56 -18.84
N LEU A 571 11.50 9.95 -19.09
CA LEU A 571 11.06 10.41 -20.40
C LEU A 571 11.56 11.83 -20.64
N HIS A 572 12.39 12.00 -21.65
CA HIS A 572 12.95 13.28 -22.07
C HIS A 572 12.44 13.65 -23.46
N TRP A 573 12.16 14.93 -23.65
CA TRP A 573 11.61 15.49 -24.87
C TRP A 573 12.51 16.60 -25.39
N ALA A 574 12.75 16.57 -26.69
CA ALA A 574 13.40 17.65 -27.42
C ALA A 574 12.67 17.87 -28.75
N ILE A 575 12.84 19.05 -29.34
CA ILE A 575 12.20 19.41 -30.62
C ILE A 575 13.27 19.95 -31.56
N TRP A 576 13.21 19.57 -32.83
CA TRP A 576 14.06 20.11 -33.89
C TRP A 576 13.29 20.29 -35.19
N THR A 577 13.23 21.51 -35.72
CA THR A 577 12.36 21.86 -36.86
C THR A 577 13.08 22.43 -38.09
N THR A 578 14.41 22.50 -38.06
CA THR A 578 15.22 23.11 -39.13
C THR A 578 16.10 22.08 -39.84
N ASP A 579 16.54 22.38 -41.06
CA ASP A 579 17.39 21.46 -41.84
C ASP A 579 18.72 21.20 -41.14
N PRO A 580 18.99 19.96 -40.70
CA PRO A 580 20.20 19.63 -39.95
C PRO A 580 21.50 19.91 -40.72
N SER A 581 21.50 19.92 -42.05
CA SER A 581 22.70 20.18 -42.85
C SER A 581 23.28 21.58 -42.66
N SER A 582 22.44 22.54 -42.25
CA SER A 582 22.82 23.95 -42.10
C SER A 582 22.79 24.43 -40.65
N THR A 583 21.98 23.80 -39.79
CA THR A 583 21.76 24.28 -38.41
C THR A 583 22.22 23.30 -37.33
N TRP A 584 22.45 22.01 -37.64
CA TRP A 584 22.88 21.03 -36.64
C TRP A 584 24.39 21.11 -36.40
N LEU A 585 24.76 21.70 -35.27
CA LEU A 585 26.15 21.88 -34.81
C LEU A 585 26.61 20.79 -33.83
N LEU A 586 27.93 20.66 -33.67
CA LEU A 586 28.59 19.78 -32.68
C LEU A 586 28.02 19.93 -31.26
N ARG A 587 27.71 21.15 -30.83
CA ARG A 587 27.17 21.42 -29.48
C ARG A 587 25.89 20.65 -29.16
N HIS A 588 25.05 20.34 -30.15
CA HIS A 588 23.83 19.58 -29.91
C HIS A 588 24.14 18.11 -29.58
N TYR A 589 25.18 17.53 -30.20
CA TYR A 589 25.69 16.22 -29.78
C TYR A 589 26.28 16.28 -28.36
N GLN A 590 27.01 17.34 -28.03
CA GLN A 590 27.57 17.53 -26.68
C GLN A 590 26.47 17.66 -25.62
N THR A 591 25.36 18.34 -25.94
CA THR A 591 24.16 18.38 -25.08
C THR A 591 23.58 16.98 -24.86
N ILE A 592 23.42 16.17 -25.92
CA ILE A 592 22.90 14.80 -25.83
C ILE A 592 23.86 13.88 -25.05
N ASP A 593 25.18 14.03 -25.28
CA ASP A 593 26.21 13.30 -24.54
C ASP A 593 26.11 13.60 -23.06
N SER A 594 26.03 14.88 -22.69
CA SER A 594 25.87 15.29 -21.30
C SER A 594 24.62 14.69 -20.66
N LEU A 595 23.47 14.65 -21.37
CA LEU A 595 22.26 13.98 -20.88
C LEU A 595 22.52 12.51 -20.56
N PHE A 596 23.16 11.76 -21.46
CA PHE A 596 23.36 10.32 -21.31
C PHE A 596 24.52 9.95 -20.39
N VAL A 597 25.49 10.84 -20.16
CA VAL A 597 26.46 10.69 -19.06
C VAL A 597 25.74 10.86 -17.72
N GLN A 598 24.90 11.88 -17.60
CA GLN A 598 24.22 12.18 -16.34
C GLN A 598 23.05 11.24 -16.03
N ASN A 599 22.37 10.75 -17.07
CA ASN A 599 21.24 9.84 -16.98
C ASN A 599 21.35 8.74 -18.06
N PRO A 600 22.20 7.71 -17.88
CA PRO A 600 22.40 6.66 -18.89
C PRO A 600 21.14 5.86 -19.26
N ASN A 601 20.11 5.91 -18.41
CA ASN A 601 18.83 5.23 -18.62
C ASN A 601 17.69 6.15 -19.11
N ALA A 602 17.99 7.41 -19.44
CA ALA A 602 17.03 8.34 -20.02
C ALA A 602 16.47 7.80 -21.34
N VAL A 603 15.24 8.18 -21.67
CA VAL A 603 14.60 7.93 -22.96
C VAL A 603 14.33 9.27 -23.63
N LEU A 604 15.17 9.64 -24.60
CA LEU A 604 15.05 10.89 -25.32
C LEU A 604 14.21 10.70 -26.60
N ILE A 605 13.09 11.41 -26.69
CA ILE A 605 12.28 11.48 -27.91
C ILE A 605 12.45 12.88 -28.51
N VAL A 606 13.03 12.93 -29.71
CA VAL A 606 13.23 14.15 -30.48
C VAL A 606 12.12 14.27 -31.51
N LEU A 607 11.18 15.19 -31.30
CA LEU A 607 10.15 15.51 -32.29
C LEU A 607 10.79 16.31 -33.41
N SER A 608 10.67 15.84 -34.65
CA SER A 608 11.25 16.55 -35.78
C SER A 608 10.53 16.27 -37.09
N ASN A 609 10.35 17.29 -37.91
CA ASN A 609 9.90 17.18 -39.30
C ASN A 609 11.08 17.19 -40.30
N THR A 610 12.32 17.37 -39.84
CA THR A 610 13.52 17.51 -40.68
C THR A 610 14.59 16.44 -40.43
N LEU A 611 14.65 15.86 -39.22
CA LEU A 611 15.63 14.82 -38.90
C LEU A 611 15.20 13.44 -39.46
N PRO A 612 16.11 12.69 -40.11
CA PRO A 612 15.87 11.31 -40.49
C PRO A 612 15.65 10.38 -39.29
N ALA A 613 14.88 9.30 -39.46
CA ALA A 613 14.58 8.36 -38.37
C ALA A 613 15.84 7.72 -37.73
N GLN A 614 16.91 7.52 -38.51
CA GLN A 614 18.18 6.92 -38.06
C GLN A 614 19.27 7.94 -37.74
N PHE A 615 18.92 9.22 -37.57
CA PHE A 615 19.89 10.30 -37.33
C PHE A 615 20.79 10.06 -36.11
N PHE A 616 20.32 9.32 -35.10
CA PHE A 616 21.06 8.98 -33.88
C PHE A 616 21.49 7.51 -33.81
N ALA A 617 21.73 6.86 -34.95
CA ALA A 617 22.10 5.44 -35.00
C ALA A 617 23.36 5.09 -34.17
N ASP A 618 24.33 6.02 -34.07
CA ASP A 618 25.54 5.81 -33.26
C ASP A 618 25.20 5.62 -31.76
N TYR A 619 24.21 6.35 -31.24
CA TYR A 619 23.74 6.19 -29.85
C TYR A 619 22.97 4.89 -29.64
N THR A 620 22.04 4.58 -30.55
CA THR A 620 21.18 3.38 -30.42
C THR A 620 21.98 2.09 -30.55
N LYS A 621 23.02 2.08 -31.41
CA LYS A 621 24.01 0.99 -31.52
C LYS A 621 24.73 0.71 -30.20
N HIS A 622 24.98 1.74 -29.39
CA HIS A 622 25.62 1.64 -28.08
C HIS A 622 24.65 1.43 -26.91
N GLY A 623 23.36 1.25 -27.20
CA GLY A 623 22.33 0.87 -26.22
C GLY A 623 21.57 2.04 -25.59
N TYR A 624 21.90 3.30 -25.94
CA TYR A 624 21.18 4.47 -25.48
C TYR A 624 19.80 4.57 -26.14
N LYS A 625 18.81 5.05 -25.40
CA LYS A 625 17.41 5.13 -25.86
C LYS A 625 17.12 6.54 -26.38
N ILE A 626 17.33 6.73 -27.67
CA ILE A 626 17.01 7.97 -28.37
C ILE A 626 16.19 7.66 -29.63
N HIS A 627 15.12 8.42 -29.84
CA HIS A 627 14.17 8.19 -30.93
C HIS A 627 13.85 9.49 -31.64
N VAL A 628 13.89 9.50 -32.97
CA VAL A 628 13.34 10.59 -33.77
C VAL A 628 11.87 10.28 -34.05
N LEU A 629 10.98 11.16 -33.61
CA LEU A 629 9.54 11.04 -33.84
C LEU A 629 9.11 12.04 -34.92
N PRO A 630 8.83 11.59 -36.16
CA PRO A 630 8.34 12.47 -37.20
C PRO A 630 6.97 13.05 -36.88
N PHE A 631 6.78 14.32 -37.24
CA PHE A 631 5.47 15.00 -37.18
C PHE A 631 5.22 15.86 -38.43
N SER A 632 3.95 16.12 -38.68
CA SER A 632 3.37 16.98 -39.71
C SER A 632 2.03 17.49 -39.19
N LYS A 633 1.46 18.53 -39.82
CA LYS A 633 0.11 19.02 -39.51
C LYS A 633 -0.92 17.88 -39.44
N GLU A 634 -0.91 16.99 -40.43
CA GLU A 634 -1.86 15.87 -40.56
C GLU A 634 -1.66 14.85 -39.44
N THR A 635 -0.42 14.52 -39.09
CA THR A 635 -0.13 13.55 -38.02
C THR A 635 -0.47 14.11 -36.64
N LEU A 636 -0.28 15.42 -36.40
CA LEU A 636 -0.68 16.07 -35.16
C LEU A 636 -2.21 16.09 -35.00
N LEU A 637 -2.95 16.44 -36.06
CA LEU A 637 -4.41 16.41 -36.08
C LEU A 637 -4.94 14.98 -35.91
N LYS A 638 -4.37 14.01 -36.63
CA LYS A 638 -4.76 12.59 -36.54
C LYS A 638 -4.60 12.03 -35.12
N ARG A 639 -3.48 12.36 -34.46
CA ARG A 639 -3.17 11.90 -33.09
C ARG A 639 -3.89 12.71 -31.99
N ARG A 640 -4.70 13.71 -32.37
CA ARG A 640 -5.34 14.67 -31.47
C ARG A 640 -4.34 15.33 -30.52
N TRP A 641 -3.27 15.88 -31.09
CA TRP A 641 -2.26 16.65 -30.35
C TRP A 641 -2.67 18.12 -30.27
N PHE A 642 -3.85 18.32 -29.68
CA PHE A 642 -4.46 19.61 -29.36
C PHE A 642 -5.25 19.51 -28.05
N PHE A 643 -5.53 20.65 -27.44
CA PHE A 643 -6.05 20.75 -26.08
C PHE A 643 -7.56 21.01 -26.01
N GLY A 644 -8.13 21.54 -27.10
CA GLY A 644 -9.52 21.93 -27.20
C GLY A 644 -9.81 22.57 -28.56
N PRO A 645 -11.02 23.13 -28.75
CA PRO A 645 -11.44 23.66 -30.03
C PRO A 645 -10.56 24.81 -30.55
N ARG A 646 -10.04 25.66 -29.64
CA ARG A 646 -9.27 26.84 -30.04
C ARG A 646 -7.88 26.47 -30.55
N SER A 647 -7.17 25.59 -29.83
CA SER A 647 -5.88 25.07 -30.28
C SER A 647 -5.99 24.16 -31.49
N GLU A 648 -7.09 23.40 -31.62
CA GLU A 648 -7.38 22.62 -32.82
C GLU A 648 -7.55 23.52 -34.06
N GLU A 649 -8.30 24.61 -33.92
CA GLU A 649 -8.51 25.58 -35.00
C GLU A 649 -7.21 26.29 -35.38
N TRP A 650 -6.40 26.69 -34.40
CA TRP A 650 -5.07 27.25 -34.65
C TRP A 650 -4.17 26.27 -35.42
N LEU A 651 -4.16 24.99 -35.04
CA LEU A 651 -3.40 23.93 -35.71
C LEU A 651 -3.90 23.67 -37.14
N LYS A 652 -5.21 23.75 -37.40
CA LYS A 652 -5.78 23.65 -38.75
C LYS A 652 -5.32 24.77 -39.69
N ARG A 653 -4.97 25.95 -39.15
CA ARG A 653 -4.45 27.10 -39.90
C ARG A 653 -2.93 27.15 -40.01
N TRP A 654 -2.24 26.05 -39.71
CA TRP A 654 -0.77 25.92 -39.84
C TRP A 654 -0.16 26.65 -41.04
N ASP A 655 -0.68 26.39 -42.25
CA ASP A 655 -0.12 26.91 -43.51
C ASP A 655 -0.22 28.44 -43.62
N ASP A 656 -1.19 29.05 -42.95
CA ASP A 656 -1.36 30.51 -42.89
C ASP A 656 -0.27 31.12 -42.01
N TRP A 657 -0.01 30.50 -40.85
CA TRP A 657 0.98 30.96 -39.89
C TRP A 657 2.41 30.76 -40.38
N GLU A 658 2.67 29.65 -41.08
CA GLU A 658 3.97 29.35 -41.66
C GLU A 658 4.39 30.37 -42.73
N LYS A 659 3.42 30.87 -43.52
CA LYS A 659 3.67 31.91 -44.52
C LYS A 659 3.73 33.31 -43.93
N GLY A 660 2.98 33.56 -42.86
CA GLY A 660 2.70 34.90 -42.33
C GLY A 660 3.48 35.32 -41.09
N GLY A 661 4.17 34.41 -40.39
CA GLY A 661 4.78 34.70 -39.09
C GLY A 661 6.26 34.33 -38.99
N GLN A 662 7.12 35.32 -38.76
CA GLN A 662 8.57 35.11 -38.63
C GLN A 662 8.96 34.19 -37.45
N PHE A 663 8.13 34.11 -36.41
CA PHE A 663 8.37 33.30 -35.22
C PHE A 663 7.61 31.97 -35.21
N PHE A 664 6.93 31.61 -36.31
CA PHE A 664 6.11 30.40 -36.35
C PHE A 664 6.87 29.12 -35.97
N PRO A 665 8.11 28.84 -36.43
CA PRO A 665 8.84 27.64 -36.01
C PRO A 665 9.14 27.58 -34.50
N ILE A 666 9.31 28.74 -33.87
CA ILE A 666 9.53 28.87 -32.42
C ILE A 666 8.23 28.62 -31.69
N HIS A 667 7.14 29.30 -32.08
CA HIS A 667 5.81 29.12 -31.51
C HIS A 667 5.30 27.69 -31.67
N LEU A 668 5.61 27.04 -32.78
CA LEU A 668 5.32 25.63 -32.98
C LEU A 668 6.06 24.75 -31.97
N SER A 669 7.33 25.03 -31.71
CA SER A 669 8.11 24.30 -30.71
C SER A 669 7.60 24.57 -29.29
N ASP A 670 7.16 25.80 -29.01
CA ASP A 670 6.45 26.16 -27.78
C ASP A 670 5.12 25.41 -27.63
N TYR A 671 4.35 25.27 -28.70
CA TYR A 671 3.12 24.49 -28.67
C TYR A 671 3.39 23.00 -28.42
N LEU A 672 4.33 22.41 -29.16
CA LEU A 672 4.66 20.99 -29.06
C LEU A 672 5.22 20.61 -27.68
N ARG A 673 6.00 21.49 -27.03
CA ARG A 673 6.48 21.22 -25.67
C ARG A 673 5.35 21.20 -24.63
N LEU A 674 4.29 22.01 -24.83
CA LEU A 674 3.07 21.92 -24.02
C LEU A 674 2.39 20.56 -24.22
N VAL A 675 2.20 20.15 -25.49
CA VAL A 675 1.51 18.90 -25.83
C VAL A 675 2.19 17.69 -25.19
N VAL A 676 3.51 17.55 -25.34
CA VAL A 676 4.22 16.36 -24.85
C VAL A 676 4.26 16.30 -23.34
N LEU A 677 4.48 17.43 -22.65
CA LEU A 677 4.47 17.48 -21.18
C LEU A 677 3.06 17.27 -20.62
N TYR A 678 2.04 17.84 -21.26
CA TYR A 678 0.66 17.60 -20.85
C TYR A 678 0.24 16.14 -21.03
N LYS A 679 0.52 15.56 -22.19
CA LYS A 679 0.01 14.23 -22.57
C LYS A 679 0.78 13.09 -21.91
N TYR A 680 2.10 13.25 -21.80
CA TYR A 680 3.01 12.18 -21.40
C TYR A 680 3.87 12.53 -20.17
N GLY A 681 4.00 13.80 -19.83
CA GLY A 681 4.88 14.24 -18.74
C GLY A 681 6.34 14.00 -19.06
N GLY A 682 7.17 14.00 -18.02
CA GLY A 682 8.62 13.83 -18.13
C GLY A 682 9.33 15.17 -18.11
N LEU A 683 10.46 15.24 -18.82
CA LEU A 683 11.33 16.40 -18.87
C LEU A 683 11.45 16.92 -20.30
N TYR A 684 11.16 18.20 -20.50
CA TYR A 684 11.49 18.90 -21.74
C TYR A 684 12.83 19.61 -21.61
N MET A 685 13.65 19.53 -22.65
CA MET A 685 14.90 20.27 -22.78
C MET A 685 15.11 20.76 -24.21
N ASP A 686 15.55 22.00 -24.34
CA ASP A 686 16.13 22.47 -25.60
C ASP A 686 17.47 21.75 -25.88
N LEU A 687 17.82 21.56 -27.16
CA LEU A 687 19.05 20.86 -27.57
C LEU A 687 20.34 21.69 -27.37
N ASP A 688 20.19 22.90 -26.84
CA ASP A 688 21.25 23.81 -26.42
C ASP A 688 21.31 23.96 -24.88
N ALA A 689 20.62 23.10 -24.12
CA ALA A 689 20.66 23.04 -22.66
C ALA A 689 21.46 21.82 -22.16
N MET A 690 22.74 22.02 -21.82
CA MET A 690 23.63 20.97 -21.34
C MET A 690 23.38 20.57 -19.89
N TRP A 691 23.56 19.30 -19.57
CA TRP A 691 23.39 18.74 -18.22
C TRP A 691 24.73 18.63 -17.49
N LEU A 692 24.80 19.19 -16.29
CA LEU A 692 25.96 19.06 -15.40
C LEU A 692 25.74 17.94 -14.37
N ARG A 693 24.47 17.68 -14.03
CA ARG A 693 24.05 16.62 -13.11
C ARG A 693 22.56 16.30 -13.24
N PRO A 694 22.13 15.10 -12.84
CA PRO A 694 20.72 14.75 -12.84
C PRO A 694 19.92 15.58 -11.82
N PRO A 695 18.68 15.98 -12.14
CA PRO A 695 17.81 16.70 -11.21
C PRO A 695 17.24 15.78 -10.11
N GLY A 696 17.85 15.82 -8.92
CA GLY A 696 17.30 15.39 -7.62
C GLY A 696 16.60 14.02 -7.53
N ASN A 697 15.72 13.89 -6.52
CA ASN A 697 15.05 12.66 -6.06
C ASN A 697 14.02 12.01 -7.03
N GLY A 698 14.15 12.20 -8.35
CA GLY A 698 13.31 11.53 -9.35
C GLY A 698 11.84 11.99 -9.41
N MET A 699 11.34 12.74 -8.42
CA MET A 699 9.90 12.94 -8.19
C MET A 699 9.44 14.40 -8.18
N ALA A 700 10.36 15.36 -8.16
CA ALA A 700 10.03 16.78 -8.12
C ALA A 700 9.68 17.33 -9.51
N GLU A 701 8.62 18.12 -9.57
CA GLU A 701 8.21 18.89 -10.74
C GLU A 701 8.78 20.30 -10.63
N PHE A 702 9.37 20.82 -11.71
CA PHE A 702 10.02 22.12 -11.67
C PHE A 702 10.03 22.87 -13.00
N ILE A 703 10.19 24.18 -12.87
CA ILE A 703 10.51 25.11 -13.96
C ILE A 703 11.57 26.10 -13.45
N GLY A 704 12.52 26.47 -14.30
CA GLY A 704 13.52 27.48 -13.96
C GLY A 704 12.95 28.90 -13.98
N SER A 705 13.62 29.81 -13.27
CA SER A 705 13.39 31.25 -13.37
C SER A 705 14.62 31.94 -13.95
N ASP A 706 14.45 33.10 -14.57
CA ASP A 706 15.54 34.00 -14.99
C ASP A 706 15.06 35.45 -14.82
N VAL A 707 15.91 36.43 -15.05
CA VAL A 707 15.62 37.87 -14.85
C VAL A 707 15.67 38.61 -16.18
N SER A 708 14.62 39.37 -16.49
CA SER A 708 14.60 40.23 -17.68
C SER A 708 15.09 41.64 -17.37
N ASP A 709 16.00 42.14 -18.19
CA ASP A 709 16.47 43.53 -18.16
C ASP A 709 15.67 44.45 -19.11
N THR A 710 14.58 43.95 -19.71
CA THR A 710 13.76 44.72 -20.67
C THR A 710 12.60 45.38 -19.95
N ASP A 711 12.53 46.71 -19.95
CA ASP A 711 11.49 47.46 -19.23
C ASP A 711 10.06 47.10 -19.69
N SER A 712 9.87 46.80 -20.98
CA SER A 712 8.56 46.38 -21.51
C SER A 712 8.05 45.07 -20.90
N ASP A 713 8.95 44.23 -20.37
CA ASP A 713 8.60 42.92 -19.82
C ASP A 713 8.02 42.98 -18.41
N ARG A 714 8.27 44.10 -17.70
CA ARG A 714 7.81 44.32 -16.33
C ARG A 714 6.29 44.17 -16.14
N SER A 715 5.53 44.39 -17.21
CA SER A 715 4.07 44.20 -17.21
C SER A 715 3.66 42.75 -16.93
N TRP A 716 4.46 41.78 -17.37
CA TRP A 716 4.10 40.36 -17.35
C TRP A 716 5.02 39.48 -16.47
N THR A 717 6.14 40.00 -15.96
CA THR A 717 7.03 39.32 -15.00
C THR A 717 6.37 39.00 -13.65
N LEU A 718 6.91 38.03 -12.91
CA LEU A 718 6.36 37.53 -11.65
C LEU A 718 6.44 38.53 -10.49
N ASP A 719 7.48 39.38 -10.48
CA ASP A 719 7.80 40.27 -9.37
C ASP A 719 8.55 41.54 -9.82
N GLU A 720 8.84 42.41 -8.86
CA GLU A 720 9.56 43.67 -9.06
C GLU A 720 11.00 43.49 -9.53
N ARG A 721 11.56 42.29 -9.41
CA ARG A 721 12.90 41.95 -9.91
C ARG A 721 12.88 41.51 -11.37
N ASN A 722 11.76 41.67 -12.07
CA ASN A 722 11.56 41.22 -13.44
C ASN A 722 11.81 39.72 -13.64
N THR A 723 11.49 38.90 -12.63
CA THR A 723 11.64 37.45 -12.74
C THR A 723 10.65 36.88 -13.76
N TYR A 724 11.13 36.06 -14.68
CA TYR A 724 10.31 35.33 -15.65
C TYR A 724 10.65 33.83 -15.63
N LEU A 725 9.80 33.02 -16.27
CA LEU A 725 9.93 31.56 -16.33
C LEU A 725 10.30 31.12 -17.75
N PRO A 726 11.58 30.88 -18.06
CA PRO A 726 11.95 30.34 -19.36
C PRO A 726 11.48 28.88 -19.48
N ASN A 727 10.93 28.55 -20.65
CA ASN A 727 10.33 27.25 -20.96
C ASN A 727 11.31 26.29 -21.68
N GLY A 728 12.62 26.58 -21.62
CA GLY A 728 13.66 25.77 -22.28
C GLY A 728 14.04 24.49 -21.54
N VAL A 729 13.84 24.46 -20.22
CA VAL A 729 13.99 23.25 -19.39
C VAL A 729 12.87 23.19 -18.37
N MET A 730 12.07 22.13 -18.42
CA MET A 730 10.88 21.96 -17.59
C MET A 730 10.64 20.49 -17.29
N ARG A 731 10.20 20.17 -16.07
CA ARG A 731 9.89 18.79 -15.68
C ARG A 731 8.56 18.72 -14.96
N PHE A 732 7.61 17.98 -15.52
CA PHE A 732 6.23 17.91 -15.02
C PHE A 732 5.65 16.51 -15.17
N ARG A 733 4.76 16.15 -14.24
CA ARG A 733 3.85 15.00 -14.44
C ARG A 733 2.82 15.35 -15.51
N ARG A 734 2.32 14.34 -16.19
CA ARG A 734 1.28 14.53 -17.20
C ARG A 734 -0.03 15.01 -16.59
N GLY A 735 -0.83 15.72 -17.37
CA GLY A 735 -2.15 16.21 -16.96
C GLY A 735 -2.16 17.54 -16.23
N ARG A 736 -1.04 18.26 -16.11
CA ARG A 736 -1.03 19.60 -15.51
C ARG A 736 -1.92 20.56 -16.34
N ALA A 737 -3.04 20.99 -15.75
CA ALA A 737 -4.06 21.81 -16.42
C ALA A 737 -3.51 23.15 -16.94
N MET A 738 -2.44 23.66 -16.33
CA MET A 738 -1.68 24.81 -16.80
C MET A 738 -1.36 24.73 -18.30
N PHE A 739 -0.90 23.58 -18.80
CA PHE A 739 -0.53 23.44 -20.20
C PHE A 739 -1.74 23.59 -21.12
N ARG A 740 -2.89 23.04 -20.74
CA ARG A 740 -4.16 23.22 -21.45
C ARG A 740 -4.61 24.68 -21.43
N HIS A 741 -4.56 25.34 -20.27
CA HIS A 741 -4.94 26.75 -20.15
C HIS A 741 -4.06 27.65 -21.00
N ILE A 742 -2.74 27.49 -20.94
CA ILE A 742 -1.79 28.23 -21.77
C ILE A 742 -2.06 27.96 -23.26
N ALA A 743 -2.24 26.69 -23.64
CA ALA A 743 -2.41 26.31 -25.03
C ALA A 743 -3.71 26.88 -25.62
N GLU A 744 -4.84 26.70 -24.94
CA GLU A 744 -6.15 27.17 -25.40
C GLU A 744 -6.26 28.70 -25.39
N ASP A 745 -5.54 29.39 -24.51
CA ASP A 745 -5.53 30.85 -24.49
C ASP A 745 -4.64 31.41 -25.62
N VAL A 746 -3.36 31.06 -25.62
CA VAL A 746 -2.34 31.67 -26.48
C VAL A 746 -2.44 31.20 -27.92
N PHE A 747 -2.63 29.90 -28.15
CA PHE A 747 -2.70 29.31 -29.50
C PHE A 747 -4.15 29.26 -29.96
N SER A 748 -4.76 30.45 -30.04
CA SER A 748 -6.14 30.65 -30.50
C SER A 748 -6.20 31.75 -31.55
N LEU A 749 -7.22 31.76 -32.40
CA LEU A 749 -7.34 32.79 -33.44
C LEU A 749 -7.44 34.22 -32.89
N ALA A 750 -7.99 34.38 -31.67
CA ALA A 750 -8.21 35.67 -31.07
C ALA A 750 -6.94 36.26 -30.43
N ASN A 751 -6.10 35.41 -29.82
CA ASN A 751 -4.99 35.85 -28.98
C ASN A 751 -3.60 35.49 -29.56
N TYR A 752 -3.52 34.67 -30.60
CA TYR A 752 -2.24 34.31 -31.21
C TYR A 752 -1.60 35.51 -31.91
N ASP A 753 -0.42 35.88 -31.42
CA ASP A 753 0.39 36.96 -31.99
C ASP A 753 1.62 36.36 -32.68
N ALA A 754 1.63 36.41 -34.02
CA ALA A 754 2.71 35.88 -34.85
C ALA A 754 4.01 36.71 -34.78
N GLU A 755 3.93 37.97 -34.35
CA GLU A 755 5.05 38.91 -34.28
C GLU A 755 5.67 38.98 -32.87
N CYS A 756 5.02 38.40 -31.86
CA CYS A 756 5.52 38.40 -30.50
C CYS A 756 6.34 37.15 -30.18
N PHE A 757 7.68 37.25 -30.26
CA PHE A 757 8.62 36.15 -29.98
C PHE A 757 8.39 35.40 -28.65
N ASN A 758 8.04 36.10 -27.56
CA ASN A 758 7.90 35.49 -26.24
C ASN A 758 6.48 34.99 -25.93
N CYS A 759 5.49 35.30 -26.78
CA CYS A 759 4.07 35.13 -26.44
C CYS A 759 3.66 33.65 -26.35
N GLY A 760 4.21 32.78 -27.19
CA GLY A 760 4.01 31.32 -27.12
C GLY A 760 4.78 30.62 -25.99
N GLY A 761 5.86 31.24 -25.53
CA GLY A 761 6.85 30.62 -24.64
C GLY A 761 6.92 31.30 -23.27
N PRO A 762 8.06 31.94 -22.89
CA PRO A 762 8.27 32.40 -21.52
C PRO A 762 7.19 33.35 -20.98
N LYS A 763 6.63 34.23 -21.81
CA LYS A 763 5.57 35.16 -21.39
C LYS A 763 4.32 34.40 -20.95
N ALA A 764 3.90 33.37 -21.69
CA ALA A 764 2.71 32.60 -21.37
C ALA A 764 2.82 31.89 -20.01
N PHE A 765 3.94 31.20 -19.77
CA PHE A 765 4.21 30.53 -18.49
C PHE A 765 4.28 31.52 -17.34
N THR A 766 4.93 32.66 -17.56
CA THR A 766 5.10 33.69 -16.54
C THR A 766 3.78 34.35 -16.17
N VAL A 767 2.94 34.71 -17.15
CA VAL A 767 1.60 35.27 -16.92
C VAL A 767 0.71 34.27 -16.18
N TYR A 768 0.72 33.00 -16.58
CA TYR A 768 -0.03 31.97 -15.88
C TYR A 768 0.42 31.81 -14.43
N ALA A 769 1.73 31.69 -14.21
CA ALA A 769 2.30 31.54 -12.88
C ALA A 769 2.09 32.78 -12.02
N LYS A 770 2.14 34.00 -12.57
CA LYS A 770 1.83 35.25 -11.86
C LYS A 770 0.42 35.22 -11.24
N ALA A 771 -0.55 34.67 -11.96
CA ALA A 771 -1.93 34.53 -11.49
C ALA A 771 -2.13 33.33 -10.53
N HIS A 772 -1.32 32.27 -10.62
CA HIS A 772 -1.58 30.97 -9.96
C HIS A 772 -0.42 30.43 -9.09
N ARG A 773 0.55 31.29 -8.73
CA ARG A 773 1.79 30.86 -8.07
C ARG A 773 1.55 30.06 -6.80
N SER A 774 0.64 30.54 -5.94
CA SER A 774 0.35 29.87 -4.66
C SER A 774 -0.16 28.44 -4.87
N ASP A 775 -1.02 28.23 -5.87
CA ASP A 775 -1.61 26.93 -6.16
C ASP A 775 -0.59 25.99 -6.79
N MET A 776 0.25 26.50 -7.70
CA MET A 776 1.37 25.74 -8.27
C MET A 776 2.33 25.25 -7.18
N GLU A 777 2.80 26.14 -6.31
CA GLU A 777 3.74 25.79 -5.23
C GLU A 777 3.11 24.84 -4.19
N LYS A 778 1.83 25.05 -3.81
CA LYS A 778 1.09 24.12 -2.93
C LYS A 778 0.90 22.74 -3.55
N SER A 779 0.80 22.67 -4.87
CA SER A 779 0.69 21.40 -5.61
C SER A 779 2.02 20.68 -5.86
N GLY A 780 3.11 21.17 -5.27
CA GLY A 780 4.43 20.54 -5.34
C GLY A 780 5.31 20.97 -6.53
N VAL A 781 4.91 21.97 -7.31
CA VAL A 781 5.76 22.53 -8.39
C VAL A 781 6.78 23.49 -7.78
N VAL A 782 8.06 23.27 -8.09
CA VAL A 782 9.16 24.11 -7.61
C VAL A 782 9.63 25.06 -8.71
N ILE A 783 9.58 26.37 -8.44
CA ILE A 783 10.27 27.37 -9.28
C ILE A 783 11.73 27.41 -8.82
N LEU A 784 12.64 26.92 -9.67
CA LEU A 784 14.07 26.90 -9.39
C LEU A 784 14.68 28.30 -9.55
N PRO A 785 15.66 28.67 -8.71
CA PRO A 785 16.39 29.93 -8.89
C PRO A 785 17.17 29.92 -10.20
N ARG A 786 17.50 31.11 -10.70
CA ARG A 786 18.21 31.32 -11.96
C ARG A 786 19.46 30.47 -12.10
N GLU A 787 20.31 30.47 -11.08
CA GLU A 787 21.60 29.79 -11.10
C GLU A 787 21.47 28.28 -11.25
N ALA A 788 20.29 27.69 -11.00
CA ALA A 788 20.09 26.25 -11.15
C ALA A 788 20.16 25.80 -12.62
N LEU A 789 19.59 26.56 -13.54
CA LEU A 789 19.47 26.19 -14.96
C LEU A 789 20.11 27.21 -15.91
N TYR A 790 20.20 28.47 -15.48
CA TYR A 790 20.64 29.62 -16.25
C TYR A 790 21.76 30.39 -15.52
N PRO A 791 22.92 29.73 -15.24
CA PRO A 791 24.05 30.38 -14.58
C PRO A 791 24.57 31.60 -15.36
N TYR A 792 24.43 31.57 -16.70
CA TYR A 792 24.48 32.76 -17.54
C TYR A 792 23.07 33.06 -18.02
N ASN A 793 22.67 34.33 -18.04
CA ASN A 793 21.49 34.72 -18.82
C ASN A 793 21.86 34.82 -20.32
N TRP A 794 20.85 35.07 -21.15
CA TRP A 794 21.03 35.15 -22.61
C TRP A 794 21.96 36.27 -23.10
N ARG A 795 22.21 37.31 -22.29
CA ARG A 795 23.17 38.39 -22.60
C ARG A 795 24.59 38.05 -22.16
N GLU A 796 24.74 37.26 -21.10
CA GLU A 796 26.02 36.91 -20.49
C GLU A 796 26.67 35.66 -21.11
N ILE A 797 25.88 34.78 -21.74
CA ILE A 797 26.35 33.49 -22.27
C ILE A 797 27.53 33.60 -23.26
N GLU A 798 27.66 34.74 -23.94
CA GLU A 798 28.80 35.00 -24.82
C GLU A 798 30.16 34.93 -24.10
N ALA A 799 30.20 35.30 -22.82
CA ALA A 799 31.41 35.14 -22.02
C ALA A 799 31.75 33.67 -21.77
N GLY A 800 30.73 32.81 -21.63
CA GLY A 800 30.91 31.36 -21.41
C GLY A 800 31.46 30.59 -22.61
N ILE A 801 31.30 31.12 -23.83
CA ILE A 801 31.83 30.51 -25.07
C ILE A 801 33.19 31.09 -25.50
N LYS A 802 33.69 32.13 -24.83
CA LYS A 802 35.01 32.72 -25.07
C LYS A 802 36.06 32.12 -24.15
N ALA A 803 37.30 31.99 -24.64
CA ALA A 803 38.41 31.50 -23.84
C ALA A 803 38.67 32.43 -22.65
N SER A 804 38.91 31.85 -21.48
CA SER A 804 39.20 32.59 -20.26
C SER A 804 40.24 31.84 -19.44
N SER A 805 41.19 32.57 -18.82
CA SER A 805 42.14 31.98 -17.87
C SER A 805 41.46 31.37 -16.65
N ASP A 806 40.27 31.87 -16.30
CA ASP A 806 39.53 31.49 -15.10
C ASP A 806 38.43 30.46 -15.39
N ALA A 807 38.37 29.93 -16.63
CA ALA A 807 37.27 29.08 -17.08
C ALA A 807 37.09 27.81 -16.23
N GLU A 808 38.17 27.18 -15.78
CA GLU A 808 38.10 26.01 -14.89
C GLU A 808 37.51 26.35 -13.52
N GLN A 809 37.89 27.51 -12.95
CA GLN A 809 37.38 27.97 -11.66
C GLN A 809 35.91 28.40 -11.76
N GLU A 810 35.52 29.02 -12.88
CA GLU A 810 34.14 29.38 -13.17
C GLU A 810 33.27 28.12 -13.34
N LEU A 811 33.72 27.14 -14.11
CA LEU A 811 33.02 25.86 -14.25
C LEU A 811 32.84 25.17 -12.90
N ALA A 812 33.88 25.14 -12.06
CA ALA A 812 33.78 24.59 -10.71
C ALA A 812 32.75 25.31 -9.83
N ARG A 813 32.60 26.64 -9.96
CA ARG A 813 31.57 27.42 -9.26
C ARG A 813 30.15 27.09 -9.77
N ILE A 814 29.99 26.95 -11.08
CA ILE A 814 28.72 26.54 -11.71
C ILE A 814 28.34 25.13 -11.23
N GLU A 815 29.29 24.19 -11.22
CA GLU A 815 29.11 22.81 -10.75
C GLU A 815 28.64 22.68 -9.29
N GLU A 816 28.85 23.70 -8.45
CA GLU A 816 28.32 23.72 -7.09
C GLU A 816 26.83 24.06 -7.04
N ARG A 817 26.32 24.91 -7.93
CA ARG A 817 24.96 25.51 -7.81
C ARG A 817 23.99 25.15 -8.93
N SER A 818 24.50 24.71 -10.08
CA SER A 818 23.72 24.48 -11.29
C SER A 818 23.53 23.00 -11.59
N ILE A 819 22.36 22.63 -12.10
CA ILE A 819 22.06 21.29 -12.66
C ILE A 819 22.28 21.25 -14.18
N GLY A 820 22.21 22.41 -14.84
CA GLY A 820 22.42 22.55 -16.28
C GLY A 820 22.99 23.91 -16.65
N LEU A 821 23.31 24.06 -17.94
CA LEU A 821 23.86 25.26 -18.56
C LEU A 821 23.16 25.45 -19.93
N HIS A 822 22.38 26.53 -20.07
CA HIS A 822 21.70 26.88 -21.33
C HIS A 822 22.61 27.75 -22.21
N LEU A 823 22.74 27.39 -23.49
CA LEU A 823 23.61 28.08 -24.45
C LEU A 823 22.90 29.14 -25.28
N TYR A 824 21.58 29.24 -25.22
CA TYR A 824 20.75 30.19 -25.97
C TYR A 824 21.13 30.22 -27.46
N GLY A 825 20.84 29.16 -28.21
CA GLY A 825 21.27 28.95 -29.60
C GLY A 825 20.92 30.10 -30.54
N LYS A 826 19.83 30.84 -30.28
CA LYS A 826 19.50 32.09 -31.00
C LYS A 826 20.64 33.13 -30.93
N VAL A 827 21.34 33.20 -29.80
CA VAL A 827 22.49 34.08 -29.54
C VAL A 827 23.79 33.43 -29.99
N THR A 828 23.99 32.14 -29.70
CA THR A 828 25.32 31.51 -29.79
C THR A 828 25.56 30.63 -31.02
N ASN A 829 24.53 30.24 -31.80
CA ASN A 829 24.73 29.30 -32.93
C ASN A 829 25.60 29.86 -34.05
N LYS A 830 25.66 31.19 -34.20
CA LYS A 830 26.51 31.87 -35.19
C LYS A 830 27.93 32.16 -34.68
N LYS A 831 28.28 31.68 -33.48
CA LYS A 831 29.57 31.94 -32.82
C LYS A 831 30.26 30.62 -32.50
N SER A 832 31.56 30.53 -32.75
CA SER A 832 32.38 29.38 -32.35
C SER A 832 32.55 29.34 -30.84
N ILE A 833 32.54 28.14 -30.26
CA ILE A 833 32.96 27.93 -28.88
C ILE A 833 34.49 27.86 -28.89
N GLU A 834 35.15 28.81 -28.24
CA GLU A 834 36.60 28.90 -28.19
C GLU A 834 37.19 27.83 -27.26
N HIS A 835 38.35 27.29 -27.65
CA HIS A 835 39.04 26.31 -26.81
C HIS A 835 39.48 26.95 -25.49
N GLY A 836 39.19 26.28 -24.37
CA GLY A 836 39.44 26.79 -23.03
C GLY A 836 38.35 27.72 -22.50
N SER A 837 37.19 27.82 -23.16
CA SER A 837 36.00 28.45 -22.59
C SER A 837 35.31 27.55 -21.55
N VAL A 838 34.43 28.12 -20.73
CA VAL A 838 33.64 27.37 -19.74
C VAL A 838 32.79 26.29 -20.42
N VAL A 839 32.14 26.66 -21.53
CA VAL A 839 31.30 25.75 -22.33
C VAL A 839 32.13 24.65 -22.99
N ASP A 840 33.32 24.95 -23.52
CA ASP A 840 34.23 23.94 -24.08
C ASP A 840 34.71 22.95 -23.02
N LEU A 841 35.11 23.44 -21.84
CA LEU A 841 35.51 22.58 -20.71
C LEU A 841 34.37 21.67 -20.26
N ALA A 842 33.16 22.23 -20.12
CA ALA A 842 31.94 21.47 -19.80
C ALA A 842 31.68 20.37 -20.84
N ALA A 843 31.61 20.74 -22.11
CA ALA A 843 31.33 19.81 -23.19
C ALA A 843 32.38 18.69 -23.30
N ARG A 844 33.67 19.00 -23.11
CA ARG A 844 34.73 17.99 -23.11
C ARG A 844 34.66 17.06 -21.90
N LYS A 845 34.29 17.57 -20.72
CA LYS A 845 34.19 16.80 -19.46
C LYS A 845 33.11 15.72 -19.53
N TRP A 846 31.96 16.01 -20.14
CA TRP A 846 30.81 15.10 -20.24
C TRP A 846 30.54 14.56 -21.66
N SER A 847 31.56 14.51 -22.52
CA SER A 847 31.45 13.92 -23.86
C SER A 847 31.51 12.40 -23.82
N LEU A 848 30.63 11.74 -24.59
CA LEU A 848 30.67 10.30 -24.83
C LEU A 848 31.49 9.95 -26.08
N ASP A 849 31.79 10.93 -26.95
CA ASP A 849 32.50 10.75 -28.23
C ASP A 849 31.86 9.69 -29.14
N LEU A 850 30.52 9.60 -29.16
CA LEU A 850 29.81 8.62 -29.99
C LEU A 850 29.53 9.11 -31.41
N SER A 851 29.45 10.44 -31.60
CA SER A 851 29.11 11.02 -32.90
C SER A 851 30.32 11.11 -33.82
N ARG A 852 30.22 10.53 -35.02
CA ARG A 852 31.26 10.58 -36.07
C ARG A 852 31.54 11.98 -36.60
N PHE A 853 30.58 12.90 -36.48
CA PHE A 853 30.71 14.28 -36.94
C PHE A 853 31.28 15.21 -35.86
N ALA A 854 31.46 14.71 -34.63
CA ALA A 854 32.02 15.47 -33.50
C ALA A 854 33.55 15.58 -33.51
N SER A 855 34.24 14.65 -34.17
CA SER A 855 35.66 14.72 -34.44
C SER A 855 35.90 15.58 -35.67
N GLY A 856 35.90 16.91 -35.51
CA GLY A 856 36.08 17.85 -36.62
C GLY A 856 37.27 17.47 -37.50
N GLY A 857 37.00 17.07 -38.75
CA GLY A 857 37.99 16.92 -39.83
C GLY A 857 39.17 15.95 -39.63
N LEU A 858 39.37 15.37 -38.45
CA LEU A 858 40.46 14.45 -38.12
C LEU A 858 39.88 13.05 -37.93
N ALA A 859 39.53 12.42 -39.05
CA ALA A 859 39.16 11.01 -39.13
C ALA A 859 40.31 10.06 -38.69
N ASP A 860 41.52 10.57 -38.48
CA ASP A 860 42.69 9.74 -38.19
C ASP A 860 42.86 9.36 -36.72
N HIS A 861 42.25 10.07 -35.76
CA HIS A 861 42.44 9.80 -34.32
C HIS A 861 41.10 9.81 -33.58
N ALA A 862 40.22 8.88 -33.94
CA ALA A 862 39.11 8.52 -33.07
C ALA A 862 39.66 7.96 -31.74
N PRO A 863 39.38 8.57 -30.58
CA PRO A 863 39.84 8.03 -29.31
C PRO A 863 39.15 6.69 -29.07
N GLY A 864 39.94 5.64 -28.85
CA GLY A 864 39.42 4.34 -28.40
C GLY A 864 38.67 4.46 -27.08
N LEU A 865 37.94 3.40 -26.72
CA LEU A 865 37.23 3.31 -25.45
C LEU A 865 38.13 3.74 -24.28
N LYS A 866 37.65 4.64 -23.41
CA LYS A 866 38.41 5.16 -22.28
C LYS A 866 37.53 5.38 -21.05
N LEU A 867 38.01 4.89 -19.89
CA LEU A 867 37.39 5.16 -18.60
C LEU A 867 37.67 6.59 -18.16
N GLN A 868 36.62 7.30 -17.76
CA GLN A 868 36.64 8.69 -17.32
C GLN A 868 36.05 8.80 -15.91
N GLY A 869 36.57 9.75 -15.15
CA GLY A 869 36.04 10.10 -13.83
C GLY A 869 36.89 11.15 -13.13
N PRO A 870 36.47 11.61 -11.94
CA PRO A 870 37.20 12.62 -11.19
C PRO A 870 38.51 12.06 -10.63
N LYS A 871 39.52 12.93 -10.45
CA LYS A 871 40.74 12.59 -9.71
C LYS A 871 40.49 12.57 -8.20
N THR A 872 39.64 13.48 -7.73
CA THR A 872 39.34 13.68 -6.31
C THR A 872 37.85 13.95 -6.13
N ILE A 873 37.23 13.31 -5.14
CA ILE A 873 35.88 13.63 -4.69
C ILE A 873 35.94 14.25 -3.28
N TYR A 874 35.17 15.31 -3.07
CA TYR A 874 35.08 15.97 -1.77
C TYR A 874 33.84 15.50 -1.03
N TYR A 875 34.05 14.72 0.01
CA TYR A 875 32.97 14.23 0.86
C TYR A 875 32.62 15.27 1.92
N ARG A 876 31.39 15.81 1.87
CA ARG A 876 30.81 16.65 2.94
C ARG A 876 29.92 15.77 3.84
N MET A 877 30.19 15.76 5.14
CA MET A 877 29.25 15.17 6.10
C MET A 877 28.01 16.06 6.16
N ALA A 878 26.82 15.46 5.99
CA ALA A 878 25.58 16.19 6.19
C ALA A 878 25.56 16.77 7.61
N MET A 879 25.29 18.07 7.75
CA MET A 879 25.02 18.64 9.07
C MET A 879 23.73 18.01 9.60
N THR A 880 23.83 17.28 10.70
CA THR A 880 22.69 16.78 11.44
C THR A 880 21.79 17.95 11.83
N GLY A 881 20.55 18.00 11.33
CA GLY A 881 19.53 18.90 11.86
C GLY A 881 18.91 19.96 10.95
N ARG A 882 19.06 19.93 9.62
CA ARG A 882 18.17 20.71 8.74
C ARG A 882 17.06 19.82 8.18
N ALA A 883 15.81 20.20 8.45
CA ALA A 883 14.67 19.70 7.69
C ALA A 883 14.98 19.84 6.19
N LEU A 884 14.85 18.74 5.44
CA LEU A 884 15.05 18.72 3.99
C LEU A 884 14.00 19.62 3.33
N ASP A 885 14.36 20.88 3.09
CA ASP A 885 13.62 21.76 2.20
C ASP A 885 13.65 21.15 0.79
N LEU A 886 12.48 20.97 0.17
CA LEU A 886 12.35 20.41 -1.18
C LEU A 886 13.20 21.18 -2.21
N LYS A 887 13.42 22.48 -2.00
CA LYS A 887 14.28 23.32 -2.86
C LYS A 887 15.76 22.92 -2.75
N HIS A 888 16.23 22.55 -1.56
CA HIS A 888 17.61 22.10 -1.33
C HIS A 888 17.82 20.67 -1.85
N SER A 889 16.83 19.78 -1.68
CA SER A 889 16.90 18.39 -2.18
C SER A 889 17.09 18.24 -3.70
N LEU A 890 16.71 19.24 -4.50
CA LEU A 890 16.86 19.24 -5.96
C LEU A 890 18.28 19.57 -6.44
N LEU A 891 19.02 20.35 -5.65
CA LEU A 891 20.34 20.89 -5.99
C LEU A 891 21.46 20.23 -5.18
N ASP A 892 21.14 19.43 -4.17
CA ASP A 892 22.13 18.77 -3.32
C ASP A 892 22.84 17.62 -4.05
N LYS A 893 24.18 17.60 -3.94
CA LYS A 893 24.98 16.45 -4.35
C LYS A 893 24.72 15.33 -3.37
N VAL A 894 24.46 14.12 -3.86
CA VAL A 894 24.41 12.95 -2.98
C VAL A 894 25.84 12.59 -2.57
N PRO A 895 26.19 12.72 -1.27
CA PRO A 895 27.58 12.57 -0.85
C PRO A 895 28.15 11.20 -1.24
N GLY A 896 29.30 11.23 -1.91
CA GLY A 896 30.01 10.02 -2.34
C GLY A 896 29.43 9.29 -3.56
N ALA A 897 28.35 9.77 -4.17
CA ALA A 897 27.81 9.18 -5.39
C ALA A 897 28.67 9.54 -6.62
N PHE A 898 29.05 8.55 -7.42
CA PHE A 898 29.79 8.73 -8.68
C PHE A 898 28.86 9.08 -9.84
N ARG A 899 28.13 10.19 -9.66
CA ARG A 899 27.15 10.73 -10.60
C ARG A 899 27.21 12.26 -10.58
N GLY A 900 26.63 12.92 -11.57
CA GLY A 900 26.71 14.38 -11.63
C GLY A 900 28.10 14.84 -12.07
N VAL A 901 28.62 15.82 -11.34
CA VAL A 901 29.96 16.37 -11.55
C VAL A 901 31.07 15.38 -11.21
N ASP A 902 30.75 14.36 -10.41
CA ASP A 902 31.64 13.28 -9.97
C ASP A 902 31.40 11.97 -10.76
N ALA A 903 30.73 12.06 -11.92
CA ALA A 903 30.37 10.89 -12.73
C ALA A 903 31.58 10.07 -13.19
N VAL A 904 31.46 8.74 -13.09
CA VAL A 904 32.40 7.76 -13.66
C VAL A 904 31.72 7.05 -14.82
N PHE A 905 32.35 7.04 -15.99
CA PHE A 905 31.77 6.47 -17.21
C PHE A 905 32.84 6.11 -18.23
N VAL A 906 32.49 5.28 -19.21
CA VAL A 906 33.32 4.96 -20.37
C VAL A 906 32.81 5.76 -21.57
N ARG A 907 33.73 6.46 -22.25
CA ARG A 907 33.49 7.18 -23.52
C ARG A 907 34.24 6.54 -24.68
N GLY A 908 33.88 6.92 -25.90
CA GLY A 908 34.48 6.47 -27.15
C GLY A 908 33.77 5.28 -27.79
N PHE A 909 34.25 4.91 -28.98
CA PHE A 909 33.80 3.74 -29.73
C PHE A 909 34.95 2.78 -29.98
N ASP A 910 34.63 1.53 -30.31
CA ASP A 910 35.63 0.57 -30.75
C ASP A 910 35.82 0.63 -32.27
N MET A 911 37.07 0.86 -32.68
CA MET A 911 37.50 0.85 -34.07
C MET A 911 37.20 -0.49 -34.79
N ALA A 912 37.21 -1.62 -34.09
CA ALA A 912 36.87 -2.92 -34.69
C ALA A 912 35.41 -2.98 -35.21
N SER A 913 34.53 -2.15 -34.66
CA SER A 913 33.12 -2.04 -35.07
C SER A 913 32.88 -1.21 -36.33
N LEU A 914 33.93 -0.58 -36.89
CA LEU A 914 33.89 0.15 -38.16
C LEU A 914 34.12 -0.75 -39.39
N SER A 915 34.57 -1.99 -39.22
CA SER A 915 34.97 -2.87 -40.32
C SER A 915 33.81 -3.44 -41.17
N THR A 916 32.54 -3.17 -40.85
CA THR A 916 31.39 -3.81 -41.51
C THR A 916 30.49 -2.90 -42.35
N THR A 917 30.86 -1.65 -42.63
CA THR A 917 30.05 -0.77 -43.51
C THR A 917 30.90 0.13 -44.41
N THR A 918 31.67 -0.48 -45.31
CA THR A 918 32.08 0.14 -46.57
C THR A 918 31.25 -0.48 -47.70
N GLY A 919 30.21 0.24 -48.15
CA GLY A 919 29.44 -0.19 -49.32
C GLY A 919 28.04 0.40 -49.44
N ALA A 920 27.90 1.36 -50.36
CA ALA A 920 26.74 1.64 -51.20
C ALA A 920 25.45 2.29 -50.61
N GLY A 921 25.12 3.45 -51.19
CA GLY A 921 23.77 3.73 -51.73
C GLY A 921 22.67 4.09 -50.74
N VAL A 922 22.40 5.39 -50.61
CA VAL A 922 21.12 5.90 -50.07
C VAL A 922 19.99 5.45 -50.99
N GLN A 923 19.27 4.39 -50.61
CA GLN A 923 17.93 4.10 -51.12
C GLN A 923 16.90 4.33 -50.02
N GLN A 924 16.09 5.37 -50.23
CA GLN A 924 14.83 5.58 -49.55
C GLN A 924 13.85 4.48 -49.97
N HIS A 925 13.68 3.46 -49.14
CA HIS A 925 12.35 2.93 -48.77
C HIS A 925 12.45 1.70 -47.85
N GLN A 926 11.64 1.77 -46.79
CA GLN A 926 10.98 0.67 -46.09
C GLN A 926 11.79 -0.22 -45.11
N GLN A 927 11.15 -0.33 -43.94
CA GLN A 927 11.33 -1.26 -42.82
C GLN A 927 12.38 -0.92 -41.75
N GLN A 928 11.82 -0.67 -40.56
CA GLN A 928 12.47 -0.60 -39.25
C GLN A 928 13.16 -1.94 -38.91
N GLN A 929 14.26 -2.28 -39.58
CA GLN A 929 15.13 -3.32 -39.06
C GLN A 929 15.87 -2.79 -37.82
N PRO A 930 15.92 -3.55 -36.71
CA PRO A 930 16.60 -3.11 -35.51
C PRO A 930 18.11 -2.98 -35.78
N VAL A 931 18.67 -1.79 -35.49
CA VAL A 931 20.12 -1.56 -35.57
C VAL A 931 20.82 -2.55 -34.63
N PRO A 932 21.76 -3.39 -35.13
CA PRO A 932 22.47 -4.34 -34.29
C PRO A 932 23.23 -3.62 -33.18
N LYS A 933 22.94 -3.99 -31.92
CA LYS A 933 23.60 -3.39 -30.76
C LYS A 933 25.00 -3.96 -30.57
N VAL A 934 25.97 -3.09 -30.28
CA VAL A 934 27.31 -3.51 -29.85
C VAL A 934 27.22 -4.04 -28.43
N ARG A 935 27.56 -5.32 -28.26
CA ARG A 935 27.56 -6.00 -26.96
C ARG A 935 28.92 -6.62 -26.71
N ARG A 936 29.36 -6.57 -25.46
CA ARG A 936 30.66 -7.09 -25.02
C ARG A 936 30.55 -7.69 -23.63
N LYS A 937 31.53 -8.52 -23.28
CA LYS A 937 31.78 -8.88 -21.90
C LYS A 937 32.14 -7.64 -21.09
N ALA A 938 31.51 -7.48 -19.93
CA ALA A 938 31.73 -6.34 -19.06
C ALA A 938 31.88 -6.75 -17.59
N MET A 939 32.92 -6.24 -16.93
CA MET A 939 33.17 -6.46 -15.50
C MET A 939 33.62 -5.16 -14.86
N ILE A 940 33.15 -4.89 -13.64
CA ILE A 940 33.57 -3.76 -12.82
C ILE A 940 34.08 -4.32 -11.50
N GLN A 941 35.30 -3.94 -11.11
CA GLN A 941 35.85 -4.26 -9.81
C GLN A 941 36.20 -2.97 -9.07
N ILE A 942 35.71 -2.82 -7.85
CA ILE A 942 35.89 -1.63 -7.03
C ILE A 942 36.52 -2.04 -5.70
N SER A 943 37.51 -1.29 -5.23
CA SER A 943 38.08 -1.48 -3.90
C SER A 943 38.39 -0.16 -3.23
N VAL A 944 38.18 -0.11 -1.91
CA VAL A 944 38.48 1.03 -1.03
C VAL A 944 39.29 0.56 0.17
N ARG A 945 40.10 1.45 0.75
CA ARG A 945 40.99 1.10 1.87
C ARG A 945 40.23 1.12 3.20
N ASP A 946 39.57 2.23 3.49
CA ASP A 946 39.00 2.48 4.82
C ASP A 946 37.47 2.38 4.81
N GLY A 947 36.81 3.08 3.88
CA GLY A 947 35.37 3.19 3.71
C GLY A 947 34.69 1.98 3.09
N GLN A 948 33.53 2.22 2.48
CA GLN A 948 32.66 1.19 1.91
C GLN A 948 32.05 1.66 0.59
N ILE A 949 31.76 0.72 -0.31
CA ILE A 949 31.04 0.97 -1.57
C ILE A 949 29.66 0.34 -1.47
N SER A 950 28.66 1.12 -1.88
CA SER A 950 27.25 0.73 -1.96
C SER A 950 26.70 1.08 -3.34
N MET A 951 25.58 0.48 -3.73
CA MET A 951 24.85 0.89 -4.94
C MET A 951 23.71 1.85 -4.56
N ASP A 952 23.43 2.85 -5.39
CA ASP A 952 22.33 3.79 -5.24
C ASP A 952 21.02 3.05 -4.91
N GLY A 953 20.37 3.44 -3.80
CA GLY A 953 19.12 2.82 -3.30
C GLY A 953 19.31 1.73 -2.24
N THR A 954 20.54 1.29 -1.96
CA THR A 954 20.81 0.34 -0.86
C THR A 954 21.10 1.09 0.43
N THR A 955 20.27 0.96 1.47
CA THR A 955 20.51 1.57 2.80
C THR A 955 21.46 0.72 3.68
N GLY A 956 21.95 -0.41 3.18
CA GLY A 956 22.81 -1.35 3.91
C GLY A 956 24.28 -0.93 4.06
N ALA A 957 25.02 -1.67 4.89
CA ALA A 957 26.48 -1.56 5.01
C ALA A 957 27.12 -1.88 3.64
N GLY A 958 27.93 -0.97 3.11
CA GLY A 958 28.65 -1.23 1.86
C GLY A 958 29.84 -2.17 2.11
N THR A 959 30.49 -2.64 1.05
CA THR A 959 31.66 -3.51 1.17
C THR A 959 32.94 -2.77 0.79
N ARG A 960 34.07 -3.20 1.34
CA ARG A 960 35.40 -2.65 0.96
C ARG A 960 35.83 -3.05 -0.45
N ARG A 961 35.27 -4.14 -0.97
CA ARG A 961 35.49 -4.62 -2.33
C ARG A 961 34.16 -5.05 -2.93
N VAL A 962 33.89 -4.57 -4.13
CA VAL A 962 32.70 -4.92 -4.94
C VAL A 962 33.21 -5.46 -6.27
N GLU A 963 32.66 -6.58 -6.70
CA GLU A 963 32.91 -7.15 -8.02
C GLU A 963 31.55 -7.35 -8.71
N MET A 964 31.40 -6.81 -9.91
CA MET A 964 30.18 -6.86 -10.69
C MET A 964 30.50 -7.45 -12.05
N ASP A 965 30.07 -8.70 -12.28
CA ASP A 965 30.02 -9.29 -13.61
C ASP A 965 28.68 -8.90 -14.27
N LEU A 966 28.75 -8.12 -15.34
CA LEU A 966 27.56 -7.67 -16.09
C LEU A 966 27.22 -8.63 -17.24
N GLY A 967 27.96 -9.74 -17.37
CA GLY A 967 27.77 -10.80 -18.36
C GLY A 967 28.53 -10.56 -19.67
N ASP A 968 28.41 -11.52 -20.59
CA ASP A 968 29.11 -11.52 -21.88
C ASP A 968 28.43 -10.65 -22.97
N THR A 969 27.23 -10.11 -22.69
CA THR A 969 26.41 -9.39 -23.66
C THR A 969 25.91 -8.02 -23.16
N THR A 970 26.82 -7.17 -22.70
CA THR A 970 26.53 -5.83 -22.14
C THR A 970 26.77 -4.72 -23.17
N THR A 971 25.88 -3.74 -23.24
CA THR A 971 26.04 -2.51 -24.05
C THR A 971 26.76 -1.41 -23.28
N LEU A 972 27.31 -0.40 -23.97
CA LEU A 972 27.99 0.74 -23.32
C LEU A 972 27.04 1.51 -22.38
N ALA A 973 25.79 1.72 -22.79
CA ALA A 973 24.78 2.36 -21.95
C ALA A 973 24.49 1.57 -20.66
N GLN A 974 24.48 0.23 -20.71
CA GLN A 974 24.30 -0.62 -19.53
C GLN A 974 25.51 -0.58 -18.59
N LEU A 975 26.72 -0.55 -19.13
CA LEU A 975 27.95 -0.37 -18.35
C LEU A 975 27.95 0.99 -17.64
N ASN A 976 27.67 2.06 -18.37
CA ASN A 976 27.63 3.42 -17.82
C ASN A 976 26.50 3.57 -16.78
N LEU A 977 25.37 2.89 -16.95
CA LEU A 977 24.32 2.82 -15.93
C LEU A 977 24.77 2.10 -14.64
N ALA A 978 25.58 1.05 -14.75
CA ALA A 978 26.11 0.36 -13.58
C ALA A 978 27.13 1.25 -12.83
N LEU A 979 28.00 1.95 -13.57
CA LEU A 979 28.97 2.88 -13.01
C LEU A 979 28.30 4.08 -12.32
N SER A 980 27.23 4.64 -12.90
CA SER A 980 26.52 5.80 -12.35
C SER A 980 25.79 5.51 -11.03
N ARG A 981 25.68 4.24 -10.62
CA ARG A 981 25.01 3.80 -9.39
C ARG A 981 25.98 3.60 -8.23
N ILE A 982 27.27 3.78 -8.42
CA ILE A 982 28.27 3.55 -7.37
C ILE A 982 28.23 4.70 -6.35
N VAL A 983 28.22 4.36 -5.06
CA VAL A 983 28.27 5.33 -3.96
C VAL A 983 29.31 4.94 -2.92
N TYR A 984 30.29 5.81 -2.70
CA TYR A 984 31.25 5.73 -1.60
C TYR A 984 30.64 6.19 -0.28
N ARG A 985 30.90 5.44 0.79
CA ARG A 985 30.52 5.78 2.17
C ARG A 985 31.76 5.76 3.08
N PRO A 986 32.02 6.83 3.85
CA PRO A 986 33.12 6.83 4.81
C PRO A 986 32.83 5.87 5.98
N PRO A 987 33.87 5.46 6.73
CA PRO A 987 33.71 4.65 7.94
C PRO A 987 32.82 5.33 8.99
N ALA A 988 32.12 4.53 9.81
CA ALA A 988 31.33 5.03 10.93
C ALA A 988 32.21 5.79 11.95
N VAL A 989 31.71 6.94 12.42
CA VAL A 989 32.41 7.79 13.39
C VAL A 989 32.56 7.02 14.71
N GLY A 990 33.81 6.79 15.15
CA GLY A 990 34.12 6.16 16.44
C GLY A 990 34.84 4.80 16.37
N LEU A 991 35.01 4.20 15.17
CA LEU A 991 35.57 2.84 15.02
C LEU A 991 36.88 2.73 14.21
N THR A 992 37.40 3.81 13.59
CA THR A 992 38.57 3.72 12.68
C THR A 992 39.51 4.94 12.72
N THR A 993 40.75 4.72 12.25
CA THR A 993 41.85 5.69 12.03
C THR A 993 41.64 6.62 10.82
N TRP A 994 40.41 6.78 10.32
CA TRP A 994 40.15 7.54 9.10
C TRP A 994 40.46 9.04 9.30
N GLN A 995 41.60 9.49 8.76
CA GLN A 995 42.05 10.89 8.84
C GLN A 995 41.34 11.81 7.83
N GLY A 996 40.18 11.40 7.31
CA GLY A 996 39.47 12.14 6.27
C GLY A 996 40.04 11.99 4.87
N LYS A 997 40.81 10.92 4.60
CA LYS A 997 41.29 10.55 3.26
C LYS A 997 41.06 9.07 2.99
N ASP A 998 40.65 8.71 1.77
CA ASP A 998 40.56 7.32 1.27
C ASP A 998 40.86 7.31 -0.24
N VAL A 999 41.00 6.13 -0.86
CA VAL A 999 41.20 5.96 -2.30
C VAL A 999 40.26 4.88 -2.82
N VAL A 1000 39.45 5.23 -3.82
CA VAL A 1000 38.60 4.29 -4.55
C VAL A 1000 39.30 3.86 -5.85
N SER A 1001 39.66 2.58 -5.96
CA SER A 1001 40.16 2.00 -7.21
C SER A 1001 39.00 1.35 -7.95
N ILE A 1002 38.75 1.79 -9.19
CA ILE A 1002 37.69 1.29 -10.09
C ILE A 1002 38.36 0.70 -11.33
N GLN A 1003 38.30 -0.61 -11.47
CA GLN A 1003 38.78 -1.35 -12.63
C GLN A 1003 37.58 -1.71 -13.51
N VAL A 1004 37.68 -1.43 -14.80
CA VAL A 1004 36.63 -1.73 -15.77
C VAL A 1004 37.21 -2.56 -16.91
N GLN A 1005 36.57 -3.69 -17.17
CA GLN A 1005 36.76 -4.47 -18.39
C GLN A 1005 35.54 -4.30 -19.28
N PHE A 1006 35.74 -3.98 -20.57
CA PHE A 1006 34.67 -3.90 -21.57
C PHE A 1006 35.17 -4.36 -22.95
N GLY A 1007 34.99 -5.65 -23.25
CA GLY A 1007 35.69 -6.30 -24.36
C GLY A 1007 37.19 -6.27 -24.17
N GLU A 1008 37.93 -5.68 -25.13
CA GLU A 1008 39.39 -5.48 -25.06
C GLU A 1008 39.81 -4.34 -24.13
N LEU A 1009 38.89 -3.44 -23.76
CA LEU A 1009 39.19 -2.37 -22.81
C LEU A 1009 39.49 -2.97 -21.43
N LYS A 1010 40.64 -2.61 -20.86
CA LYS A 1010 41.00 -2.88 -19.45
C LYS A 1010 41.66 -1.64 -18.86
N GLU A 1011 40.89 -0.85 -18.13
CA GLU A 1011 41.34 0.43 -17.56
C GLU A 1011 41.14 0.43 -16.04
N ASN A 1012 41.98 1.19 -15.33
CA ASN A 1012 41.88 1.40 -13.89
C ASN A 1012 41.86 2.90 -13.59
N LEU A 1013 40.87 3.32 -12.81
CA LEU A 1013 40.74 4.68 -12.31
C LEU A 1013 40.93 4.68 -10.79
N SER A 1014 41.84 5.50 -10.30
CA SER A 1014 42.02 5.74 -8.87
C SER A 1014 41.48 7.13 -8.51
N VAL A 1015 40.52 7.17 -7.59
CA VAL A 1015 39.84 8.39 -7.15
C VAL A 1015 40.15 8.65 -5.68
N GLU A 1016 40.77 9.79 -5.39
CA GLU A 1016 41.01 10.21 -4.00
C GLU A 1016 39.72 10.72 -3.37
N VAL A 1017 39.40 10.25 -2.16
CA VAL A 1017 38.30 10.78 -1.35
C VAL A 1017 38.89 11.68 -0.29
N VAL A 1018 38.47 12.94 -0.25
CA VAL A 1018 38.91 13.91 0.76
C VAL A 1018 37.71 14.44 1.53
N ARG A 1019 37.76 14.34 2.86
CA ARG A 1019 36.78 14.95 3.76
C ARG A 1019 36.98 16.46 3.71
N ARG A 1020 35.91 17.19 3.34
CA ARG A 1020 35.88 18.65 3.40
C ARG A 1020 35.11 19.04 4.67
N THR A 1021 35.78 19.69 5.62
CA THR A 1021 35.09 20.33 6.74
C THR A 1021 34.21 21.46 6.20
N ALA A 1022 33.00 21.60 6.76
CA ALA A 1022 32.00 22.56 6.30
C ALA A 1022 32.52 23.99 6.34
#